data_AF-A0AAD4HUF8-F1
#
_entry.id   AF-A0AAD4HUF8-F1
#
_cell.length_a   1.000
_cell.length_b   1.000
_cell.length_c   1.000
_cell.angle_alpha   90.00
_cell.angle_beta   90.00
_cell.angle_gamma   90.00
#
_symmetry.space_group_name_H-M   'P 1'
#
loop_
_entity.id
_entity.type
_entity.pdbx_description
1 polymer ?
#
loop_
_entity_poly.entity_id
_entity_poly.type
_entity_poly.pdbx_seq_one_letter_code
_entity_poly.pdbx_strand_id
1 'polypeptide(L)'
;MDLLAVPSSPAIPASKAPYVCTEHWDGGKYLDYAARKGRMSTLHPSLRRFVASGAAKTGDDYLEPIHPTPQAEQQAFFQTWFFFGLLAEFLGLNEADDGTRQIDENHAKEEIGSIYEKFVVADEEGRRFISGGKLLEPGWGSHLMDRFKETRQGIAHRARYLHDCLQFTCTMLHTAIHTDFDRDVLYSIGALGELFCTSFITAANLGLLPTGLPHFGLPWQQNYLKPRGDLEKHMLDNGWCKSEIEKLRWVYQGLGTQHFLSRMKKEEPYRDHTRCSANGCVAFQLDETYRPLHTTAGCTCAFVGAEHVDTVQRILKSTKGYPVLRVDMVNDPGGVDESRPEVTVEEYSDGVPYVAISHVWADGMGNPKENSLPQCQIANVAGLVSDLAKRAGTAVDATTPPSRFWIDPLLCPIEKMGNAISLGRIKDVYRNAKHVLVLDASIMRYRFEGLGAAEALLRMFATSAWMRRLWTLQEGALAKTLFFQFADKAVTSQEALEQLFQQGLKDARYMRIWVDIFTEATNLRGWFHPPFNHANPKSPEILISLQRTLHFRTVSVPADEPICIATLLSFNQQDQEAVIAASKREGHHAAMARVWEVVARSLFDGRLPAAMLFSADATLDVPGWRWAPRSLLGANAGAAEGVMDLNTRMMRFHLPQQDVPTDPTETETETETEQQPESPSERRTTTAPRHQLGIPTPLGLRVRLPGFLLHVSPLLPHMPLQPWEGTFNPPSEDFVFVRQPAAGQWLRVMDLHRARRSGLEVDEKNSPEDGASATPPSQPPPLNESIRSGNCAILYDPDAAHGGILYCLMVQLEPGQGPSGAGELRVRRDRMVLVDVASAGYALLAETLRGLALEVAAHEATGRLLEVMEGDVDGEERKGAVEGVRGVMKELMGKKCASEPAFAQAVSDCIGFGLEQFMWAQIPVRFSHDVVAEVCAETQVWVVD
;
A
#
# COMPACT_ATOMS: atom_id res chain seq x y z
N MET A 1 11.26 5.98 25.01
CA MET A 1 11.24 5.28 23.70
C MET A 1 12.56 4.55 23.43
N ASP A 2 13.09 3.83 24.41
CA ASP A 2 14.41 3.15 24.34
C ASP A 2 14.37 1.77 23.66
N LEU A 3 13.17 1.19 23.52
CA LEU A 3 12.91 -0.01 22.72
C LEU A 3 12.93 0.21 21.20
N LEU A 4 13.08 1.46 20.73
CA LEU A 4 13.24 1.76 19.31
C LEU A 4 14.68 2.21 19.06
N ALA A 5 15.33 1.63 18.04
CA ALA A 5 16.68 2.01 17.66
C ALA A 5 16.69 3.42 17.04
N VAL A 6 17.77 4.16 17.28
CA VAL A 6 18.01 5.48 16.66
C VAL A 6 19.34 5.48 15.90
N PRO A 7 19.50 6.34 14.88
CA PRO A 7 20.79 6.56 14.23
C PRO A 7 21.87 7.00 15.22
N SER A 8 23.14 6.81 14.88
CA SER A 8 24.26 7.24 15.72
C SER A 8 24.30 8.75 15.95
N SER A 9 23.78 9.53 14.99
CA SER A 9 23.63 10.99 15.07
C SER A 9 22.21 11.39 14.66
N PRO A 10 21.21 11.26 15.56
CA PRO A 10 19.81 11.46 15.21
C PRO A 10 19.49 12.96 15.02
N ALA A 11 18.57 13.27 14.10
CA ALA A 11 18.06 14.62 13.85
C ALA A 11 17.18 15.13 15.00
N ILE A 12 16.44 14.22 15.64
CA ILE A 12 15.65 14.48 16.85
C ILE A 12 16.15 13.54 17.95
N PRO A 13 16.41 14.01 19.18
CA PRO A 13 16.71 13.15 20.32
C PRO A 13 15.66 12.05 20.54
N ALA A 14 16.08 10.96 21.18
CA ALA A 14 15.13 9.95 21.64
C ALA A 14 14.28 10.52 22.78
N SER A 15 12.95 10.42 22.66
CA SER A 15 12.02 10.86 23.68
C SER A 15 11.91 9.84 24.82
N LYS A 16 11.61 10.34 26.03
CA LYS A 16 11.34 9.51 27.20
C LYS A 16 9.83 9.43 27.42
N ALA A 17 9.29 8.23 27.54
CA ALA A 17 7.86 8.05 27.76
C ALA A 17 7.55 8.27 29.24
N PRO A 18 6.68 9.22 29.61
CA PRO A 18 6.38 9.50 31.02
C PRO A 18 5.67 8.31 31.67
N TYR A 19 5.95 8.08 32.96
CA TYR A 19 5.20 7.13 33.78
C TYR A 19 3.98 7.84 34.37
N VAL A 20 2.79 7.42 33.95
CA VAL A 20 1.50 8.07 34.24
C VAL A 20 0.51 7.15 34.95
N CYS A 21 0.86 5.89 35.22
CA CYS A 21 0.01 4.95 35.95
C CYS A 21 -0.41 5.49 37.33
N THR A 22 -1.69 5.31 37.66
CA THR A 22 -2.27 5.63 38.98
C THR A 22 -2.39 4.40 39.89
N GLU A 23 -2.30 3.21 39.29
CA GLU A 23 -2.32 1.93 39.99
C GLU A 23 -1.34 0.94 39.34
N HIS A 24 -0.91 -0.06 40.11
CA HIS A 24 -0.15 -1.18 39.60
C HIS A 24 -1.06 -2.22 38.94
N TRP A 25 -0.49 -3.00 38.03
CA TRP A 25 -1.16 -4.10 37.34
C TRP A 25 -1.60 -5.18 38.35
N ASP A 26 -2.81 -5.71 38.18
CA ASP A 26 -3.46 -6.59 39.16
C ASP A 26 -3.13 -8.09 38.98
N GLY A 27 -2.47 -8.46 37.89
CA GLY A 27 -2.11 -9.85 37.58
C GLY A 27 -3.29 -10.75 37.21
N GLY A 28 -4.47 -10.19 36.92
CA GLY A 28 -5.62 -10.96 36.41
C GLY A 28 -5.56 -11.18 34.90
N LYS A 29 -6.59 -11.83 34.34
CA LYS A 29 -6.70 -12.11 32.88
C LYS A 29 -6.55 -10.86 32.03
N TYR A 30 -5.67 -10.84 31.03
CA TYR A 30 -5.38 -9.63 30.27
C TYR A 30 -6.61 -9.03 29.55
N LEU A 31 -7.35 -9.85 28.81
CA LEU A 31 -8.47 -9.39 27.96
C LEU A 31 -9.71 -8.95 28.77
N ASP A 32 -9.83 -9.37 30.02
CA ASP A 32 -10.98 -9.04 30.88
C ASP A 32 -10.74 -7.79 31.76
N TYR A 33 -9.60 -7.09 31.61
CA TYR A 33 -9.23 -5.99 32.51
C TYR A 33 -10.26 -4.85 32.53
N ALA A 34 -10.79 -4.45 31.38
CA ALA A 34 -11.84 -3.43 31.31
C ALA A 34 -13.10 -3.85 32.08
N ALA A 35 -13.52 -5.12 31.98
CA ALA A 35 -14.66 -5.64 32.73
C ALA A 35 -14.37 -5.64 34.24
N ARG A 36 -13.18 -6.09 34.65
CA ARG A 36 -12.76 -6.08 36.07
C ARG A 36 -12.73 -4.68 36.67
N LYS A 37 -12.41 -3.67 35.86
CA LYS A 37 -12.34 -2.27 36.29
C LYS A 37 -13.64 -1.49 36.07
N GLY A 38 -14.71 -2.14 35.61
CA GLY A 38 -16.00 -1.49 35.35
C GLY A 38 -15.95 -0.45 34.23
N ARG A 39 -15.07 -0.65 33.23
CA ARG A 39 -14.81 0.27 32.12
C ARG A 39 -15.19 -0.34 30.76
N MET A 40 -16.23 -1.18 30.70
CA MET A 40 -16.69 -1.77 29.44
C MET A 40 -17.22 -0.74 28.44
N SER A 41 -17.65 0.44 28.92
CA SER A 41 -18.07 1.57 28.09
C SER A 41 -16.94 2.17 27.24
N THR A 42 -15.67 1.95 27.62
CA THR A 42 -14.50 2.43 26.85
C THR A 42 -14.13 1.46 25.72
N LEU A 43 -14.74 0.27 25.66
CA LEU A 43 -14.46 -0.74 24.63
C LEU A 43 -15.46 -0.68 23.49
N HIS A 44 -14.94 -0.49 22.27
CA HIS A 44 -15.73 -0.54 21.05
C HIS A 44 -16.41 -1.93 20.90
N PRO A 45 -17.69 -2.00 20.46
CA PRO A 45 -18.44 -3.26 20.40
C PRO A 45 -17.74 -4.37 19.61
N SER A 46 -17.06 -4.04 18.51
CA SER A 46 -16.33 -5.02 17.68
C SER A 46 -15.19 -5.73 18.42
N LEU A 47 -14.68 -5.14 19.50
CA LEU A 47 -13.57 -5.69 20.30
C LEU A 47 -14.05 -6.52 21.49
N ARG A 48 -15.34 -6.43 21.84
CA ARG A 48 -15.92 -7.21 22.95
C ARG A 48 -15.89 -8.72 22.68
N ARG A 49 -15.72 -9.14 21.42
CA ARG A 49 -15.52 -10.55 21.03
C ARG A 49 -14.27 -11.20 21.65
N PHE A 50 -13.27 -10.39 22.04
CA PHE A 50 -12.05 -10.88 22.70
C PHE A 50 -12.25 -11.07 24.20
N VAL A 51 -13.31 -10.51 24.79
CA VAL A 51 -13.62 -10.58 26.22
C VAL A 51 -14.44 -11.84 26.49
N ALA A 52 -14.18 -12.54 27.60
CA ALA A 52 -14.89 -13.79 27.91
C ALA A 52 -16.41 -13.58 28.00
N SER A 53 -17.18 -14.57 27.52
CA SER A 53 -18.65 -14.51 27.40
C SER A 53 -19.43 -14.29 28.72
N GLY A 54 -18.77 -14.44 29.87
CA GLY A 54 -19.32 -14.08 31.19
C GLY A 54 -19.08 -12.63 31.59
N ALA A 55 -18.01 -12.01 31.10
CA ALA A 55 -17.61 -10.62 31.38
C ALA A 55 -18.20 -9.61 30.37
N ALA A 56 -18.55 -10.07 29.16
CA ALA A 56 -19.15 -9.27 28.10
C ALA A 56 -20.69 -9.07 28.22
N LYS A 57 -21.34 -9.61 29.26
CA LYS A 57 -22.80 -9.57 29.44
C LYS A 57 -23.36 -8.24 29.97
N THR A 58 -22.51 -7.25 30.22
CA THR A 58 -23.00 -5.93 30.57
C THR A 58 -23.51 -5.27 29.30
N GLY A 59 -24.81 -4.95 29.24
CA GLY A 59 -25.42 -4.17 28.15
C GLY A 59 -24.96 -2.71 28.17
N ASP A 60 -23.69 -2.46 28.48
CA ASP A 60 -23.14 -1.12 28.61
C ASP A 60 -22.95 -0.53 27.22
N ASP A 61 -23.55 0.63 26.97
CA ASP A 61 -23.39 1.35 25.72
C ASP A 61 -21.94 1.80 25.53
N TYR A 62 -21.48 1.84 24.27
CA TYR A 62 -20.17 2.41 23.93
C TYR A 62 -20.27 3.94 23.94
N LEU A 63 -20.05 4.52 25.12
CA LEU A 63 -20.28 5.94 25.38
C LEU A 63 -19.05 6.83 25.16
N GLU A 64 -17.87 6.26 24.92
CA GLU A 64 -16.61 7.03 24.77
C GLU A 64 -16.67 8.17 23.72
N PRO A 65 -17.34 8.02 22.56
CA PRO A 65 -17.48 9.11 21.60
C PRO A 65 -18.37 10.27 22.08
N ILE A 66 -19.28 10.01 23.03
CA ILE A 66 -20.27 10.97 23.55
C ILE A 66 -19.77 11.59 24.86
N HIS A 67 -19.14 10.77 25.70
CA HIS A 67 -18.62 11.13 27.02
C HIS A 67 -17.15 10.67 27.11
N PRO A 68 -16.22 11.42 26.51
CA PRO A 68 -14.82 11.03 26.50
C PRO A 68 -14.24 11.07 27.90
N THR A 69 -13.61 9.98 28.31
CA THR A 69 -12.82 9.87 29.51
C THR A 69 -11.66 10.88 29.45
N PRO A 70 -11.35 11.61 30.54
CA PRO A 70 -10.23 12.55 30.56
C PRO A 70 -8.91 11.91 30.12
N GLN A 71 -8.13 12.65 29.32
CA GLN A 71 -6.88 12.16 28.72
C GLN A 71 -5.92 11.53 29.75
N ALA A 72 -5.69 12.20 30.88
CA ALA A 72 -4.80 11.69 31.93
C ALA A 72 -5.28 10.35 32.53
N GLU A 73 -6.60 10.19 32.67
CA GLU A 73 -7.21 8.96 33.19
C GLU A 73 -7.16 7.82 32.17
N GLN A 74 -7.34 8.12 30.88
CA GLN A 74 -7.13 7.15 29.80
C GLN A 74 -5.67 6.72 29.70
N GLN A 75 -4.74 7.67 29.75
CA GLN A 75 -3.30 7.40 29.66
C GLN A 75 -2.81 6.51 30.79
N ALA A 76 -3.20 6.82 32.03
CA ALA A 76 -2.90 6.00 33.19
C ALA A 76 -3.45 4.57 33.03
N PHE A 77 -4.72 4.45 32.63
CA PHE A 77 -5.40 3.16 32.48
C PHE A 77 -4.79 2.28 31.38
N PHE A 78 -4.57 2.83 30.19
CA PHE A 78 -3.99 2.09 29.08
C PHE A 78 -2.50 1.82 29.28
N GLN A 79 -1.74 2.68 29.96
CA GLN A 79 -0.35 2.36 30.29
C GLN A 79 -0.27 1.20 31.30
N THR A 80 -1.11 1.20 32.35
CA THR A 80 -1.17 0.07 33.29
C THR A 80 -1.57 -1.23 32.57
N TRP A 81 -2.56 -1.17 31.67
CA TRP A 81 -3.04 -2.34 30.95
C TRP A 81 -2.06 -2.81 29.87
N PHE A 82 -1.77 -1.98 28.88
CA PHE A 82 -1.13 -2.40 27.64
C PHE A 82 0.40 -2.40 27.71
N PHE A 83 1.01 -1.63 28.63
CA PHE A 83 2.44 -1.74 28.87
C PHE A 83 2.71 -2.83 29.92
N PHE A 84 2.26 -2.61 31.16
CA PHE A 84 2.59 -3.49 32.28
C PHE A 84 1.82 -4.81 32.24
N GLY A 85 0.52 -4.79 31.91
CA GLY A 85 -0.27 -6.01 31.80
C GLY A 85 0.17 -6.92 30.66
N LEU A 86 0.57 -6.35 29.51
CA LEU A 86 1.11 -7.12 28.39
C LEU A 86 2.49 -7.71 28.73
N LEU A 87 3.36 -6.94 29.38
CA LEU A 87 4.65 -7.44 29.86
C LEU A 87 4.47 -8.59 30.86
N ALA A 88 3.56 -8.44 31.83
CA ALA A 88 3.21 -9.49 32.79
C ALA A 88 2.62 -10.73 32.10
N GLU A 89 1.83 -10.55 31.05
CA GLU A 89 1.30 -11.65 30.24
C GLU A 89 2.43 -12.44 29.58
N PHE A 90 3.38 -11.78 28.91
CA PHE A 90 4.51 -12.46 28.27
C PHE A 90 5.46 -13.14 29.26
N LEU A 91 5.50 -12.70 30.51
CA LEU A 91 6.24 -13.34 31.60
C LEU A 91 5.47 -14.50 32.27
N GLY A 92 4.21 -14.75 31.89
CA GLY A 92 3.39 -15.80 32.48
C GLY A 92 2.90 -15.48 33.90
N LEU A 93 2.87 -14.20 34.29
CA LEU A 93 2.48 -13.74 35.62
C LEU A 93 0.96 -13.56 35.78
N ASN A 94 0.25 -13.45 34.66
CA ASN A 94 -1.19 -13.25 34.65
C ASN A 94 -1.96 -14.56 34.85
N GLU A 95 -3.20 -14.43 35.30
CA GLU A 95 -4.17 -15.51 35.22
C GLU A 95 -4.46 -15.85 33.75
N ALA A 96 -4.37 -17.13 33.40
CA ALA A 96 -4.65 -17.63 32.06
C ALA A 96 -6.15 -17.53 31.74
N ASP A 97 -6.50 -17.69 30.48
CA ASP A 97 -7.89 -17.60 30.01
C ASP A 97 -8.83 -18.66 30.61
N ASP A 98 -8.31 -19.85 30.95
CA ASP A 98 -9.04 -20.89 31.69
C ASP A 98 -9.16 -20.63 33.21
N GLY A 99 -8.58 -19.54 33.71
CA GLY A 99 -8.57 -19.19 35.13
C GLY A 99 -7.45 -19.83 35.95
N THR A 100 -6.55 -20.59 35.33
CA THR A 100 -5.38 -21.15 36.01
C THR A 100 -4.22 -20.14 36.07
N ARG A 101 -3.27 -20.37 36.97
CA ARG A 101 -2.00 -19.61 37.00
C ARG A 101 -0.81 -20.53 36.76
N GLN A 102 0.14 -20.07 35.96
CA GLN A 102 1.42 -20.76 35.74
C GLN A 102 2.29 -20.67 37.01
N ILE A 103 2.30 -19.50 37.63
CA ILE A 103 3.03 -19.16 38.86
C ILE A 103 2.03 -18.90 39.99
N ASP A 104 2.39 -19.23 41.23
CA ASP A 104 1.56 -18.95 42.41
C ASP A 104 1.21 -17.45 42.51
N GLU A 105 0.00 -17.14 42.97
CA GLU A 105 -0.51 -15.76 42.99
C GLU A 105 0.36 -14.80 43.81
N ASN A 106 0.92 -15.25 44.94
CA ASN A 106 1.76 -14.38 45.77
C ASN A 106 3.09 -14.10 45.07
N HIS A 107 3.69 -15.12 44.46
CA HIS A 107 4.94 -14.95 43.71
C HIS A 107 4.74 -14.10 42.46
N ALA A 108 3.62 -14.27 41.75
CA ALA A 108 3.26 -13.43 40.63
C ALA A 108 3.11 -11.95 41.03
N LYS A 109 2.49 -11.67 42.19
CA LYS A 109 2.38 -10.30 42.73
C LYS A 109 3.74 -9.69 43.07
N GLU A 110 4.65 -10.47 43.67
CA GLU A 110 6.02 -10.03 43.96
C GLU A 110 6.79 -9.71 42.66
N GLU A 111 6.72 -10.59 41.67
CA GLU A 111 7.37 -10.38 40.36
C GLU A 111 6.78 -9.17 39.62
N ILE A 112 5.45 -8.99 39.64
CA ILE A 112 4.79 -7.80 39.09
C ILE A 112 5.29 -6.54 39.81
N GLY A 113 5.45 -6.55 41.13
CA GLY A 113 6.06 -5.44 41.87
C GLY A 113 7.47 -5.12 41.37
N SER A 114 8.30 -6.15 41.16
CA SER A 114 9.65 -6.02 40.61
C SER A 114 9.68 -5.45 39.18
N ILE A 115 8.63 -5.66 38.38
CA ILE A 115 8.52 -5.01 37.06
C ILE A 115 8.53 -3.49 37.20
N TYR A 116 7.76 -2.92 38.14
CA TYR A 116 7.74 -1.46 38.31
C TYR A 116 9.10 -0.92 38.75
N GLU A 117 9.81 -1.63 39.62
CA GLU A 117 11.17 -1.25 40.04
C GLU A 117 12.18 -1.26 38.89
N LYS A 118 12.02 -2.20 37.95
CA LYS A 118 12.94 -2.41 36.82
C LYS A 118 12.65 -1.50 35.63
N PHE A 119 11.37 -1.21 35.37
CA PHE A 119 10.91 -0.54 34.16
C PHE A 119 10.50 0.92 34.39
N VAL A 120 10.41 1.38 35.64
CA VAL A 120 10.17 2.80 35.97
C VAL A 120 11.46 3.43 36.46
N VAL A 121 11.96 4.42 35.72
CA VAL A 121 13.22 5.13 36.01
C VAL A 121 12.93 6.60 36.33
N ALA A 122 13.70 7.19 37.22
CA ALA A 122 13.66 8.62 37.50
C ALA A 122 14.84 9.34 36.83
N ASP A 123 14.62 10.55 36.29
CA ASP A 123 15.71 11.43 35.88
C ASP A 123 16.29 12.23 37.06
N GLU A 124 17.27 13.09 36.76
CA GLU A 124 17.95 13.93 37.76
C GLU A 124 16.97 14.91 38.43
N GLU A 125 15.89 15.31 37.74
CA GLU A 125 14.82 16.15 38.29
C GLU A 125 13.71 15.37 39.02
N GLY A 126 13.86 14.05 39.16
CA GLY A 126 12.89 13.18 39.84
C GLY A 126 11.63 12.88 39.02
N ARG A 127 11.59 13.24 37.74
CA ARG A 127 10.49 12.87 36.83
C ARG A 127 10.60 11.39 36.48
N ARG A 128 9.48 10.68 36.52
CA ARG A 128 9.42 9.23 36.28
C ARG A 128 9.09 8.91 34.83
N PHE A 129 9.79 7.94 34.27
CA PHE A 129 9.63 7.49 32.88
C PHE A 129 9.63 5.97 32.81
N ILE A 130 9.05 5.45 31.74
CA ILE A 130 9.15 4.04 31.39
C ILE A 130 10.42 3.80 30.55
N SER A 131 11.15 2.75 30.90
CA SER A 131 12.31 2.24 30.17
C SER A 131 12.15 0.74 29.93
N GLY A 132 12.10 0.34 28.66
CA GLY A 132 12.08 -1.07 28.26
C GLY A 132 13.46 -1.69 28.11
N GLY A 133 14.54 -0.92 28.32
CA GLY A 133 15.93 -1.36 28.12
C GLY A 133 16.30 -2.66 28.85
N LYS A 134 15.62 -2.98 29.95
CA LYS A 134 15.79 -4.26 30.66
C LYS A 134 15.49 -5.48 29.79
N LEU A 135 14.53 -5.39 28.86
CA LEU A 135 14.22 -6.49 27.92
C LEU A 135 15.34 -6.76 26.91
N LEU A 136 16.26 -5.81 26.74
CA LEU A 136 17.39 -5.91 25.82
C LEU A 136 18.64 -6.50 26.51
N GLU A 137 18.62 -6.68 27.84
CA GLU A 137 19.73 -7.28 28.58
C GLU A 137 19.84 -8.79 28.26
N PRO A 138 21.06 -9.35 28.19
CA PRO A 138 21.25 -10.78 27.95
C PRO A 138 20.48 -11.64 28.97
N GLY A 139 19.75 -12.65 28.48
CA GLY A 139 19.01 -13.60 29.31
C GLY A 139 17.50 -13.35 29.43
N TRP A 140 17.03 -12.12 29.21
CA TRP A 140 15.58 -11.82 29.23
C TRP A 140 14.82 -12.54 28.12
N GLY A 141 15.38 -12.57 26.90
CA GLY A 141 14.76 -13.27 25.77
C GLY A 141 14.61 -14.77 26.00
N SER A 142 15.63 -15.44 26.57
CA SER A 142 15.53 -16.86 26.95
C SER A 142 14.50 -17.07 28.06
N HIS A 143 14.47 -16.19 29.06
CA HIS A 143 13.50 -16.29 30.15
C HIS A 143 12.05 -16.19 29.65
N LEU A 144 11.76 -15.26 28.75
CA LEU A 144 10.45 -15.15 28.09
C LEU A 144 10.10 -16.39 27.27
N MET A 145 11.07 -16.95 26.55
CA MET A 145 10.88 -18.17 25.76
C MET A 145 10.62 -19.40 26.65
N ASP A 146 11.30 -19.50 27.79
CA ASP A 146 11.09 -20.58 28.76
C ASP A 146 9.68 -20.50 29.34
N ARG A 147 9.24 -19.31 29.79
CA ARG A 147 7.86 -19.07 30.25
C ARG A 147 6.82 -19.38 29.19
N PHE A 148 7.10 -19.02 27.94
CA PHE A 148 6.22 -19.35 26.82
C PHE A 148 6.08 -20.86 26.60
N LYS A 149 7.15 -21.64 26.78
CA LYS A 149 7.17 -23.10 26.63
C LYS A 149 6.59 -23.84 27.84
N GLU A 150 6.70 -23.27 29.04
CA GLU A 150 6.18 -23.79 30.32
C GLU A 150 4.65 -23.63 30.47
N THR A 151 3.89 -23.82 29.38
CA THR A 151 2.42 -23.68 29.36
C THR A 151 1.69 -24.99 29.57
N ARG A 152 0.66 -24.99 30.43
CA ARG A 152 -0.19 -26.16 30.72
C ARG A 152 -1.14 -26.52 29.56
N GLN A 153 -1.54 -25.54 28.75
CA GLN A 153 -2.51 -25.69 27.65
C GLN A 153 -1.83 -26.00 26.30
N GLY A 154 -0.49 -26.07 26.28
CA GLY A 154 0.29 -26.30 25.07
C GLY A 154 0.64 -25.02 24.30
N ILE A 155 1.72 -25.11 23.53
CA ILE A 155 2.37 -23.99 22.82
C ILE A 155 1.43 -23.33 21.81
N ALA A 156 0.68 -24.12 21.04
CA ALA A 156 -0.23 -23.60 20.01
C ALA A 156 -1.40 -22.80 20.60
N HIS A 157 -1.89 -23.19 21.78
CA HIS A 157 -2.91 -22.42 22.50
C HIS A 157 -2.34 -21.11 23.04
N ARG A 158 -1.18 -21.18 23.71
CA ARG A 158 -0.51 -20.00 24.25
C ARG A 158 -0.16 -18.98 23.17
N ALA A 159 0.33 -19.43 22.01
CA ALA A 159 0.63 -18.56 20.88
C ALA A 159 -0.60 -17.83 20.36
N ARG A 160 -1.74 -18.53 20.22
CA ARG A 160 -3.03 -17.91 19.83
C ARG A 160 -3.48 -16.87 20.85
N TYR A 161 -3.47 -17.21 22.12
CA TYR A 161 -3.87 -16.27 23.17
C TYR A 161 -2.98 -15.01 23.23
N LEU A 162 -1.65 -15.17 23.14
CA LEU A 162 -0.73 -14.03 23.11
C LEU A 162 -0.91 -13.19 21.84
N HIS A 163 -1.15 -13.82 20.70
CA HIS A 163 -1.51 -13.14 19.46
C HIS A 163 -2.79 -12.32 19.64
N ASP A 164 -3.84 -12.87 20.26
CA ASP A 164 -5.10 -12.17 20.50
C ASP A 164 -4.92 -10.98 21.45
N CYS A 165 -4.08 -11.12 22.49
CA CYS A 165 -3.71 -10.02 23.37
C CYS A 165 -3.01 -8.89 22.61
N LEU A 166 -2.04 -9.22 21.75
CA LEU A 166 -1.33 -8.24 20.93
C LEU A 166 -2.26 -7.60 19.89
N GLN A 167 -3.11 -8.38 19.22
CA GLN A 167 -4.07 -7.89 18.22
C GLN A 167 -5.10 -6.95 18.86
N PHE A 168 -5.64 -7.33 20.02
CA PHE A 168 -6.55 -6.50 20.80
C PHE A 168 -5.91 -5.16 21.15
N THR A 169 -4.68 -5.20 21.67
CA THR A 169 -3.92 -4.01 22.05
C THR A 169 -3.65 -3.12 20.85
N CYS A 170 -3.10 -3.67 19.78
CA CYS A 170 -2.81 -2.93 18.55
C CYS A 170 -4.08 -2.28 17.98
N THR A 171 -5.21 -2.99 17.99
CA THR A 171 -6.47 -2.43 17.49
C THR A 171 -6.97 -1.30 18.39
N MET A 172 -6.93 -1.48 19.71
CA MET A 172 -7.31 -0.44 20.68
C MET A 172 -6.51 0.85 20.49
N LEU A 173 -5.19 0.75 20.28
CA LEU A 173 -4.33 1.92 20.04
C LEU A 173 -4.71 2.71 18.79
N HIS A 174 -5.31 2.06 17.78
CA HIS A 174 -5.64 2.70 16.49
C HIS A 174 -7.10 3.10 16.34
N THR A 175 -8.04 2.43 17.01
CA THR A 175 -9.49 2.60 16.76
C THR A 175 -10.28 3.18 17.93
N ALA A 176 -9.80 3.06 19.18
CA ALA A 176 -10.59 3.38 20.37
C ALA A 176 -10.10 4.63 21.14
N ILE A 177 -8.88 5.08 20.87
CA ILE A 177 -8.31 6.28 21.49
C ILE A 177 -8.68 7.49 20.62
N HIS A 178 -9.79 8.14 20.95
CA HIS A 178 -10.34 9.31 20.21
C HIS A 178 -9.78 10.67 20.69
N THR A 179 -8.86 10.68 21.66
CA THR A 179 -8.26 11.88 22.24
C THR A 179 -6.82 12.09 21.75
N ASP A 180 -6.31 13.33 21.82
CA ASP A 180 -4.89 13.65 21.58
C ASP A 180 -3.99 12.99 22.64
N PHE A 181 -3.80 11.67 22.53
CA PHE A 181 -3.00 10.89 23.46
C PHE A 181 -1.53 11.29 23.36
N ASP A 182 -0.80 11.28 24.48
CA ASP A 182 0.63 11.56 24.48
C ASP A 182 1.34 10.55 23.58
N ARG A 183 2.05 11.09 22.58
CA ARG A 183 2.71 10.30 21.54
C ARG A 183 3.76 9.35 22.12
N ASP A 184 4.47 9.74 23.17
CA ASP A 184 5.52 8.92 23.76
C ASP A 184 4.93 7.79 24.60
N VAL A 185 3.81 8.03 25.30
CA VAL A 185 3.07 6.95 25.97
C VAL A 185 2.55 5.95 24.94
N LEU A 186 1.87 6.43 23.90
CA LEU A 186 1.28 5.58 22.85
C LEU A 186 2.32 4.66 22.20
N TYR A 187 3.41 5.25 21.70
CA TYR A 187 4.42 4.47 20.99
C TYR A 187 5.35 3.70 21.92
N SER A 188 5.39 3.97 23.23
CA SER A 188 6.09 3.09 24.17
C SER A 188 5.40 1.71 24.28
N ILE A 189 4.06 1.71 24.29
CA ILE A 189 3.25 0.49 24.21
C ILE A 189 3.44 -0.18 22.85
N GLY A 190 3.36 0.60 21.76
CA GLY A 190 3.58 0.08 20.41
C GLY A 190 4.96 -0.56 20.21
N ALA A 191 6.01 0.04 20.79
CA ALA A 191 7.37 -0.49 20.74
C ALA A 191 7.52 -1.80 21.51
N LEU A 192 6.84 -1.95 22.65
CA LEU A 192 6.79 -3.21 23.40
C LEU A 192 6.08 -4.31 22.60
N GLY A 193 4.91 -4.00 22.05
CA GLY A 193 4.14 -4.92 21.21
C GLY A 193 4.92 -5.37 19.96
N GLU A 194 5.60 -4.44 19.30
CA GLU A 194 6.45 -4.75 18.15
C GLU A 194 7.66 -5.61 18.52
N LEU A 195 8.30 -5.35 19.66
CA LEU A 195 9.41 -6.17 20.14
C LEU A 195 8.98 -7.62 20.33
N PHE A 196 7.81 -7.85 20.95
CA PHE A 196 7.26 -9.19 21.12
C PHE A 196 6.93 -9.85 19.78
N CYS A 197 6.19 -9.16 18.89
CA CYS A 197 5.91 -9.65 17.54
C CYS A 197 7.19 -10.04 16.78
N THR A 198 8.19 -9.16 16.79
CA THR A 198 9.47 -9.36 16.10
C THR A 198 10.22 -10.56 16.68
N SER A 199 10.19 -10.74 18.01
CA SER A 199 10.82 -11.88 18.67
C SER A 199 10.18 -13.20 18.27
N PHE A 200 8.84 -13.26 18.18
CA PHE A 200 8.11 -14.45 17.72
C PHE A 200 8.40 -14.78 16.25
N ILE A 201 8.35 -13.77 15.37
CA ILE A 201 8.67 -13.95 13.94
C ILE A 201 10.11 -14.47 13.79
N THR A 202 11.06 -13.90 14.54
CA THR A 202 12.47 -14.31 14.51
C THR A 202 12.64 -15.75 15.01
N ALA A 203 12.01 -16.11 16.12
CA ALA A 203 12.07 -17.46 16.67
C ALA A 203 11.46 -18.49 15.70
N ALA A 204 10.34 -18.16 15.04
CA ALA A 204 9.75 -19.02 14.02
C ALA A 204 10.67 -19.20 12.81
N ASN A 205 11.27 -18.12 12.29
CA ASN A 205 12.21 -18.17 11.17
C ASN A 205 13.49 -18.96 11.49
N LEU A 206 13.91 -18.99 12.76
CA LEU A 206 15.03 -19.78 13.25
C LEU A 206 14.66 -21.25 13.57
N GLY A 207 13.41 -21.66 13.35
CA GLY A 207 12.94 -23.01 13.65
C GLY A 207 12.84 -23.33 15.14
N LEU A 208 12.80 -22.32 16.00
CA LEU A 208 12.68 -22.48 17.46
C LEU A 208 11.23 -22.70 17.93
N LEU A 209 10.27 -22.47 17.04
CA LEU A 209 8.83 -22.62 17.28
C LEU A 209 8.22 -23.63 16.28
N PRO A 210 7.16 -24.35 16.68
CA PRO A 210 6.41 -25.23 15.77
C PRO A 210 5.83 -24.48 14.56
N THR A 211 5.57 -25.22 13.48
CA THR A 211 4.84 -24.73 12.32
C THR A 211 3.34 -24.59 12.63
N GLY A 212 2.61 -23.78 11.85
CA GLY A 212 1.15 -23.59 12.00
C GLY A 212 0.72 -22.68 13.15
N LEU A 213 1.65 -21.92 13.75
CA LEU A 213 1.31 -20.87 14.72
C LEU A 213 0.74 -19.62 14.02
N PRO A 214 -0.01 -18.78 14.76
CA PRO A 214 -0.51 -17.50 14.25
C PRO A 214 0.62 -16.61 13.70
N HIS A 215 0.29 -15.82 12.67
CA HIS A 215 1.23 -14.83 12.13
C HIS A 215 1.28 -13.59 13.02
N PHE A 216 2.42 -13.31 13.64
CA PHE A 216 2.61 -12.16 14.55
C PHE A 216 2.87 -10.81 13.85
N GLY A 217 2.48 -10.67 12.58
CA GLY A 217 2.62 -9.41 11.83
C GLY A 217 1.45 -8.46 12.12
N LEU A 218 1.64 -7.50 13.04
CA LEU A 218 0.64 -6.50 13.40
C LEU A 218 1.09 -5.08 13.06
N PRO A 219 0.18 -4.16 12.67
CA PRO A 219 0.53 -2.83 12.17
C PRO A 219 0.80 -1.83 13.31
N TRP A 220 1.80 -2.08 14.16
CA TRP A 220 2.18 -1.18 15.26
C TRP A 220 2.61 0.22 14.80
N GLN A 221 3.12 0.33 13.57
CA GLN A 221 3.50 1.60 12.96
C GLN A 221 2.32 2.49 12.57
N GLN A 222 1.12 1.94 12.46
CA GLN A 222 -0.02 2.67 11.93
C GLN A 222 -0.20 4.00 12.70
N ASN A 223 -0.45 5.06 11.96
CA ASN A 223 -0.53 6.44 12.45
C ASN A 223 0.78 7.04 13.06
N TYR A 224 1.93 6.36 13.04
CA TYR A 224 3.20 6.90 13.56
C TYR A 224 3.70 8.10 12.75
N LEU A 225 3.67 7.96 11.43
CA LEU A 225 4.02 8.99 10.45
C LEU A 225 2.75 9.53 9.77
N LYS A 226 1.92 10.26 10.55
CA LYS A 226 0.66 10.84 10.06
C LYS A 226 0.90 11.84 8.93
N PRO A 227 0.08 11.81 7.85
CA PRO A 227 0.04 12.90 6.88
C PRO A 227 -0.17 14.25 7.55
N ARG A 228 0.60 15.26 7.16
CA ARG A 228 0.59 16.64 7.69
C ARG A 228 0.86 16.74 9.20
N GLY A 229 1.36 15.69 9.84
CA GLY A 229 1.72 15.69 11.26
C GLY A 229 3.09 16.32 11.56
N ASP A 230 3.38 16.59 12.83
CA ASP A 230 4.62 17.24 13.27
C ASP A 230 5.89 16.50 12.82
N LEU A 231 5.85 15.16 12.84
CA LEU A 231 6.99 14.36 12.41
C LEU A 231 7.26 14.48 10.90
N GLU A 232 6.21 14.52 10.07
CA GLU A 232 6.36 14.76 8.63
C GLU A 232 6.94 16.15 8.38
N LYS A 233 6.40 17.18 9.08
CA LYS A 233 6.93 18.55 8.99
C LYS A 233 8.42 18.60 9.32
N HIS A 234 8.83 17.96 10.41
CA HIS A 234 10.25 17.88 10.78
C HIS A 234 11.09 17.17 9.72
N MET A 235 10.61 16.07 9.14
CA MET A 235 11.33 15.37 8.09
C MET A 235 11.50 16.26 6.84
N LEU A 236 10.46 17.00 6.44
CA LEU A 236 10.55 17.97 5.34
C LEU A 236 11.57 19.07 5.63
N ASP A 237 11.55 19.65 6.83
CA ASP A 237 12.52 20.65 7.28
C ASP A 237 13.96 20.10 7.31
N ASN A 238 14.11 18.80 7.52
CA ASN A 238 15.38 18.05 7.49
C ASN A 238 15.70 17.48 6.09
N GLY A 239 15.15 18.06 5.02
CA GLY A 239 15.55 17.78 3.63
C GLY A 239 14.95 16.51 2.99
N TRP A 240 13.93 15.91 3.60
CA TRP A 240 13.20 14.79 2.98
C TRP A 240 12.22 15.26 1.90
N CYS A 241 12.02 14.45 0.87
CA CYS A 241 11.03 14.68 -0.17
C CYS A 241 9.65 14.12 0.24
N LYS A 242 8.57 14.81 -0.14
CA LYS A 242 7.16 14.36 0.07
C LYS A 242 6.94 12.91 -0.40
N SER A 243 7.45 12.55 -1.59
CA SER A 243 7.31 11.18 -2.12
C SER A 243 8.17 10.13 -1.40
N GLU A 244 9.25 10.55 -0.74
CA GLU A 244 10.05 9.64 0.09
C GLU A 244 9.32 9.35 1.38
N ILE A 245 8.78 10.36 2.06
CA ILE A 245 7.96 10.21 3.26
C ILE A 245 6.75 9.31 2.97
N GLU A 246 6.09 9.50 1.82
CA GLU A 246 5.00 8.64 1.37
C GLU A 246 5.46 7.18 1.16
N LYS A 247 6.61 6.98 0.50
CA LYS A 247 7.22 5.65 0.39
C LYS A 247 7.43 5.03 1.76
N LEU A 248 7.92 5.81 2.73
CA LEU A 248 8.22 5.28 4.05
C LEU A 248 6.97 4.72 4.74
N ARG A 249 5.86 5.47 4.63
CA ARG A 249 4.56 5.13 5.24
C ARG A 249 4.00 3.78 4.73
N TRP A 250 4.23 3.47 3.45
CA TRP A 250 3.63 2.28 2.81
C TRP A 250 4.58 1.10 2.64
N VAL A 251 5.89 1.35 2.51
CA VAL A 251 6.87 0.27 2.28
C VAL A 251 7.35 -0.33 3.60
N TYR A 252 7.64 0.51 4.60
CA TYR A 252 8.19 0.05 5.88
C TYR A 252 7.08 -0.14 6.91
N GLN A 253 6.82 -1.40 7.26
CA GLN A 253 5.72 -1.76 8.15
C GLN A 253 6.16 -1.90 9.62
N GLY A 254 7.46 -1.82 9.90
CA GLY A 254 7.99 -1.76 11.26
C GLY A 254 7.97 -0.35 11.87
N LEU A 255 7.42 -0.21 13.08
CA LEU A 255 7.45 1.02 13.89
C LEU A 255 8.90 1.43 14.16
N GLY A 256 9.78 0.50 14.52
CA GLY A 256 11.21 0.73 14.74
C GLY A 256 11.93 1.22 13.49
N THR A 257 11.56 0.72 12.32
CA THR A 257 12.13 1.17 11.04
C THR A 257 11.70 2.60 10.72
N GLN A 258 10.41 2.91 10.81
CA GLN A 258 9.93 4.28 10.62
C GLN A 258 10.50 5.24 11.67
N HIS A 259 10.64 4.80 12.92
CA HIS A 259 11.25 5.58 14.00
C HIS A 259 12.71 5.92 13.70
N PHE A 260 13.49 4.95 13.21
CA PHE A 260 14.88 5.16 12.81
C PHE A 260 14.98 6.13 11.64
N LEU A 261 14.24 5.87 10.55
CA LEU A 261 14.23 6.70 9.34
C LEU A 261 13.83 8.15 9.62
N SER A 262 12.78 8.37 10.41
CA SER A 262 12.30 9.71 10.77
C SER A 262 13.31 10.55 11.57
N ARG A 263 14.37 9.92 12.09
CA ARG A 263 15.48 10.57 12.80
C ARG A 263 16.78 10.57 12.03
N MET A 264 16.83 9.99 10.83
CA MET A 264 18.03 10.06 10.00
C MET A 264 18.24 11.48 9.49
N LYS A 265 19.48 11.97 9.59
CA LYS A 265 19.89 13.24 8.98
C LYS A 265 20.08 13.04 7.48
N LYS A 266 19.42 13.92 6.72
CA LYS A 266 19.76 14.19 5.33
C LYS A 266 20.47 15.54 5.32
N GLU A 267 21.80 15.50 5.28
CA GLU A 267 22.59 16.71 5.02
C GLU A 267 22.09 17.38 3.73
N GLU A 268 22.11 18.72 3.70
CA GLU A 268 21.49 19.64 2.72
C GLU A 268 20.83 18.97 1.51
N PRO A 269 19.53 19.23 1.25
CA PRO A 269 18.78 18.53 0.20
C PRO A 269 19.57 18.54 -1.10
N TYR A 270 20.04 17.34 -1.49
CA TYR A 270 20.96 17.15 -2.61
C TYR A 270 20.41 17.72 -3.92
N ARG A 271 19.08 17.87 -4.02
CA ARG A 271 18.34 18.53 -5.09
C ARG A 271 17.11 19.25 -4.56
N ASP A 272 16.58 20.13 -5.39
CA ASP A 272 15.31 20.78 -5.14
C ASP A 272 14.13 19.79 -5.28
N HIS A 273 13.40 19.59 -4.19
CA HIS A 273 12.24 18.72 -4.10
C HIS A 273 10.90 19.50 -4.04
N THR A 274 10.91 20.83 -4.18
CA THR A 274 9.71 21.68 -4.08
C THR A 274 8.58 21.26 -5.02
N ARG A 275 8.92 20.81 -6.24
CA ARG A 275 7.97 20.34 -7.26
C ARG A 275 7.51 18.89 -7.09
N CYS A 276 7.99 18.18 -6.07
CA CYS A 276 7.59 16.79 -5.83
C CYS A 276 6.20 16.72 -5.17
N SER A 277 5.50 15.61 -5.41
CA SER A 277 4.22 15.29 -4.75
C SER A 277 4.35 14.03 -3.89
N ALA A 278 3.33 13.68 -3.11
CA ALA A 278 3.30 12.40 -2.40
C ALA A 278 3.44 11.21 -3.38
N ASN A 279 2.81 11.33 -4.55
CA ASN A 279 2.78 10.26 -5.54
C ASN A 279 4.11 10.11 -6.29
N GLY A 280 4.91 11.16 -6.46
CA GLY A 280 6.12 11.08 -7.28
C GLY A 280 7.21 12.09 -6.93
N CYS A 281 8.46 11.61 -6.98
CA CYS A 281 9.66 12.45 -6.92
C CYS A 281 10.08 12.81 -8.35
N VAL A 282 10.12 14.11 -8.66
CA VAL A 282 10.51 14.64 -9.98
C VAL A 282 11.90 15.29 -9.98
N ALA A 283 12.55 15.42 -8.82
CA ALA A 283 13.84 16.11 -8.66
C ALA A 283 15.00 15.50 -9.48
N PHE A 284 14.87 14.23 -9.87
CA PHE A 284 15.86 13.49 -10.65
C PHE A 284 15.47 13.33 -12.12
N GLN A 285 14.41 14.00 -12.57
CA GLN A 285 14.08 14.09 -14.00
C GLN A 285 15.00 15.12 -14.66
N LEU A 286 15.52 14.77 -15.83
CA LEU A 286 16.37 15.66 -16.60
C LEU A 286 15.52 16.66 -17.37
N ASP A 287 15.99 17.90 -17.44
CA ASP A 287 15.44 18.94 -18.30
C ASP A 287 16.43 19.34 -19.40
N GLU A 288 16.04 20.28 -20.26
CA GLU A 288 16.87 20.75 -21.38
C GLU A 288 18.13 21.51 -20.93
N THR A 289 18.17 21.96 -19.67
CA THR A 289 19.28 22.70 -19.09
C THR A 289 20.40 21.79 -18.59
N TYR A 290 20.10 20.51 -18.36
CA TYR A 290 21.08 19.53 -17.89
C TYR A 290 22.35 19.49 -18.75
N ARG A 291 23.50 19.41 -18.08
CA ARG A 291 24.82 19.20 -18.67
C ARG A 291 25.58 18.13 -17.89
N PRO A 292 26.37 17.27 -18.56
CA PRO A 292 27.27 16.34 -17.87
C PRO A 292 28.23 17.11 -16.94
N LEU A 293 28.50 16.55 -15.77
CA LEU A 293 29.37 17.16 -14.76
C LEU A 293 30.75 16.52 -14.76
N HIS A 294 31.76 17.33 -14.48
CA HIS A 294 33.10 16.84 -14.15
C HIS A 294 33.14 16.30 -12.70
N THR A 295 34.15 15.50 -12.38
CA THR A 295 34.31 14.91 -11.04
C THR A 295 34.69 15.94 -9.98
N THR A 296 35.42 16.98 -10.37
CA THR A 296 35.84 18.09 -9.50
C THR A 296 35.34 19.42 -10.03
N ALA A 297 34.97 20.32 -9.11
CA ALA A 297 34.56 21.66 -9.46
C ALA A 297 35.72 22.42 -10.13
N GLY A 298 35.45 23.03 -11.29
CA GLY A 298 36.45 23.79 -12.05
C GLY A 298 37.28 22.98 -13.06
N CYS A 299 37.09 21.66 -13.15
CA CYS A 299 37.70 20.86 -14.22
C CYS A 299 37.07 21.18 -15.59
N THR A 300 37.89 21.27 -16.63
CA THR A 300 37.48 21.57 -18.01
C THR A 300 38.08 20.58 -19.02
N CYS A 301 38.29 19.32 -18.61
CA CYS A 301 38.86 18.29 -19.48
C CYS A 301 38.00 18.02 -20.72
N ALA A 302 38.58 17.42 -21.76
CA ALA A 302 37.84 17.07 -22.97
C ALA A 302 36.76 16.00 -22.70
N PHE A 303 35.78 15.95 -23.60
CA PHE A 303 34.81 14.86 -23.68
C PHE A 303 35.38 13.75 -24.56
N VAL A 304 35.18 12.50 -24.15
CA VAL A 304 35.66 11.29 -24.84
C VAL A 304 34.48 10.38 -25.12
N GLY A 305 34.43 9.75 -26.30
CA GLY A 305 33.45 8.73 -26.66
C GLY A 305 32.78 8.92 -28.01
N ALA A 306 32.63 10.18 -28.47
CA ALA A 306 31.95 10.52 -29.71
C ALA A 306 32.60 9.87 -30.94
N GLU A 307 33.93 9.73 -30.92
CA GLU A 307 34.75 9.08 -31.94
C GLU A 307 34.46 7.58 -32.09
N HIS A 308 33.80 6.94 -31.12
CA HIS A 308 33.50 5.50 -31.13
C HIS A 308 32.07 5.16 -31.54
N VAL A 309 31.21 6.16 -31.80
CA VAL A 309 29.78 5.96 -32.09
C VAL A 309 29.55 5.02 -33.28
N ASP A 310 30.33 5.19 -34.36
CA ASP A 310 30.19 4.33 -35.55
C ASP A 310 30.53 2.86 -35.24
N THR A 311 31.49 2.63 -34.35
CA THR A 311 31.85 1.28 -33.89
C THR A 311 30.76 0.67 -33.02
N VAL A 312 30.21 1.44 -32.08
CA VAL A 312 29.05 1.04 -31.24
C VAL A 312 27.87 0.66 -32.14
N GLN A 313 27.52 1.51 -33.10
CA GLN A 313 26.40 1.26 -34.01
C GLN A 313 26.64 0.04 -34.89
N ARG A 314 27.85 -0.16 -35.40
CA ARG A 314 28.21 -1.34 -36.20
C ARG A 314 28.07 -2.62 -35.38
N ILE A 315 28.55 -2.66 -34.14
CA ILE A 315 28.38 -3.83 -33.26
C ILE A 315 26.88 -4.12 -33.06
N LEU A 316 26.09 -3.10 -32.71
CA LEU A 316 24.67 -3.27 -32.46
C LEU A 316 23.89 -3.74 -33.72
N LYS A 317 24.15 -3.14 -34.88
CA LYS A 317 23.39 -3.40 -36.12
C LYS A 317 23.83 -4.68 -36.84
N SER A 318 25.12 -5.01 -36.79
CA SER A 318 25.69 -6.11 -37.60
C SER A 318 25.85 -7.43 -36.84
N THR A 319 25.76 -7.42 -35.52
CA THR A 319 25.97 -8.60 -34.67
C THR A 319 24.76 -8.87 -33.78
N LYS A 320 24.74 -10.02 -33.08
CA LYS A 320 23.81 -10.29 -31.98
C LYS A 320 24.34 -9.84 -30.61
N GLY A 321 25.63 -9.48 -30.50
CA GLY A 321 26.31 -9.10 -29.27
C GLY A 321 26.06 -7.65 -28.86
N TYR A 322 26.83 -7.13 -27.91
CA TYR A 322 26.75 -5.72 -27.50
C TYR A 322 28.16 -5.19 -27.20
N PRO A 323 28.38 -3.87 -27.30
CA PRO A 323 29.69 -3.28 -27.09
C PRO A 323 30.05 -3.22 -25.60
N VAL A 324 31.35 -3.30 -25.29
CA VAL A 324 31.95 -3.09 -23.95
C VAL A 324 33.15 -2.15 -24.10
N LEU A 325 33.40 -1.30 -23.11
CA LEU A 325 34.57 -0.42 -23.08
C LEU A 325 35.74 -1.15 -22.44
N ARG A 326 36.91 -1.03 -23.06
CA ARG A 326 38.19 -1.32 -22.45
C ARG A 326 38.94 0.00 -22.29
N VAL A 327 39.35 0.28 -21.05
CA VAL A 327 40.10 1.49 -20.69
C VAL A 327 41.51 1.11 -20.24
N ASP A 328 42.49 1.66 -20.93
CA ASP A 328 43.91 1.56 -20.58
C ASP A 328 44.38 2.92 -20.05
N MET A 329 45.03 2.94 -18.88
CA MET A 329 45.63 4.17 -18.34
C MET A 329 47.01 4.34 -18.95
N VAL A 330 47.19 5.40 -19.74
CA VAL A 330 48.45 5.68 -20.44
C VAL A 330 49.12 6.88 -19.79
N ASN A 331 50.42 6.80 -19.56
CA ASN A 331 51.20 7.94 -19.06
C ASN A 331 51.19 9.05 -20.10
N ASP A 332 50.82 10.26 -19.69
CA ASP A 332 50.82 11.45 -20.54
C ASP A 332 51.83 12.49 -20.00
N PRO A 333 53.14 12.25 -20.17
CA PRO A 333 54.18 13.16 -19.70
C PRO A 333 54.13 14.47 -20.50
N GLY A 334 53.32 15.42 -20.02
CA GLY A 334 53.02 16.70 -20.68
C GLY A 334 51.60 17.19 -20.46
N GLY A 335 50.68 16.33 -20.01
CA GLY A 335 49.31 16.68 -19.63
C GLY A 335 49.21 17.34 -18.24
N VAL A 336 48.03 17.91 -17.95
CA VAL A 336 47.69 18.46 -16.62
C VAL A 336 47.58 17.35 -15.55
N ASP A 337 47.37 16.10 -15.99
CA ASP A 337 47.28 14.89 -15.17
C ASP A 337 48.35 13.89 -15.67
N GLU A 338 49.04 13.18 -14.78
CA GLU A 338 50.18 12.30 -15.15
C GLU A 338 49.74 11.05 -15.96
N SER A 339 48.43 10.74 -15.96
CA SER A 339 47.85 9.61 -16.69
C SER A 339 46.54 9.99 -17.38
N ARG A 340 46.31 9.48 -18.59
CA ARG A 340 45.07 9.68 -19.36
C ARG A 340 44.38 8.34 -19.66
N PRO A 341 43.05 8.26 -19.62
CA PRO A 341 42.33 7.08 -20.07
C PRO A 341 42.29 7.02 -21.60
N GLU A 342 42.81 5.95 -22.18
CA GLU A 342 42.60 5.59 -23.59
C GLU A 342 41.43 4.60 -23.68
N VAL A 343 40.42 4.95 -24.48
CA VAL A 343 39.17 4.18 -24.59
C VAL A 343 39.18 3.38 -25.89
N THR A 344 38.82 2.10 -25.79
CA THR A 344 38.56 1.24 -26.94
C THR A 344 37.21 0.55 -26.77
N VAL A 345 36.47 0.38 -27.87
CA VAL A 345 35.17 -0.31 -27.90
C VAL A 345 35.35 -1.68 -28.56
N GLU A 346 35.02 -2.73 -27.83
CA GLU A 346 35.06 -4.13 -28.29
C GLU A 346 33.66 -4.77 -28.24
N GLU A 347 33.42 -5.78 -29.08
CA GLU A 347 32.22 -6.61 -28.97
C GLU A 347 32.38 -7.58 -27.80
N TYR A 348 31.37 -7.65 -26.92
CA TYR A 348 31.34 -8.61 -25.83
C TYR A 348 31.42 -10.05 -26.37
N SER A 349 32.33 -10.82 -25.78
CA SER A 349 32.48 -12.26 -26.01
C SER A 349 32.30 -13.01 -24.70
N ASP A 350 31.68 -14.19 -24.76
CA ASP A 350 31.45 -15.01 -23.57
C ASP A 350 32.77 -15.33 -22.85
N GLY A 351 32.76 -15.16 -21.53
CA GLY A 351 33.93 -15.36 -20.66
C GLY A 351 34.79 -14.14 -20.43
N VAL A 352 34.59 -13.02 -21.14
CA VAL A 352 35.29 -11.76 -20.89
C VAL A 352 34.62 -11.01 -19.72
N PRO A 353 35.28 -10.87 -18.55
CA PRO A 353 34.68 -10.20 -17.41
C PRO A 353 34.69 -8.68 -17.61
N TYR A 354 33.59 -8.04 -17.26
CA TYR A 354 33.47 -6.58 -17.19
C TYR A 354 32.53 -6.18 -16.04
N VAL A 355 32.60 -4.91 -15.65
CA VAL A 355 31.69 -4.30 -14.66
C VAL A 355 30.65 -3.44 -15.38
N ALA A 356 29.37 -3.65 -15.14
CA ALA A 356 28.34 -2.73 -15.62
C ALA A 356 28.13 -1.61 -14.59
N ILE A 357 28.17 -0.36 -15.06
CA ILE A 357 27.99 0.82 -14.22
C ILE A 357 26.53 1.25 -14.30
N SER A 358 25.85 1.15 -13.17
CA SER A 358 24.44 1.50 -13.01
C SER A 358 24.38 2.82 -12.23
N HIS A 359 23.88 3.89 -12.83
CA HIS A 359 24.04 5.24 -12.27
C HIS A 359 22.82 6.13 -12.44
N VAL A 360 22.74 7.18 -11.62
CA VAL A 360 21.69 8.19 -11.73
C VAL A 360 22.16 9.29 -12.69
N TRP A 361 21.51 9.41 -13.85
CA TRP A 361 21.92 10.39 -14.87
C TRP A 361 21.91 11.82 -14.33
N ALA A 362 20.92 12.13 -13.50
CA ALA A 362 20.78 13.45 -12.89
C ALA A 362 22.06 13.85 -12.15
N ASP A 363 22.79 12.91 -11.55
CA ASP A 363 24.01 13.15 -10.77
C ASP A 363 25.22 13.59 -11.62
N GLY A 364 25.02 13.79 -12.93
CA GLY A 364 26.01 14.42 -13.81
C GLY A 364 26.72 13.46 -14.75
N MET A 365 26.38 12.17 -14.71
CA MET A 365 27.01 11.14 -15.54
C MET A 365 26.19 10.74 -16.77
N GLY A 366 25.02 11.35 -17.02
CA GLY A 366 24.29 11.19 -18.28
C GLY A 366 24.75 12.19 -19.35
N ASN A 367 24.49 11.91 -20.64
CA ASN A 367 24.65 12.88 -21.74
C ASN A 367 23.55 12.68 -22.81
N PRO A 368 22.50 13.52 -22.84
CA PRO A 368 21.40 13.35 -23.78
C PRO A 368 21.71 13.85 -25.20
N LYS A 369 22.84 14.55 -25.40
CA LYS A 369 23.16 15.24 -26.68
C LYS A 369 24.21 14.50 -27.50
N GLU A 370 25.13 13.82 -26.85
CA GLU A 370 26.21 13.08 -27.51
C GLU A 370 26.58 11.83 -26.71
N ASN A 371 27.10 10.80 -27.39
CA ASN A 371 27.64 9.60 -26.76
C ASN A 371 29.06 9.85 -26.21
N SER A 372 29.19 10.79 -25.28
CA SER A 372 30.48 11.21 -24.71
C SER A 372 30.37 11.56 -23.23
N LEU A 373 31.47 11.43 -22.48
CA LEU A 373 31.59 11.84 -21.08
C LEU A 373 32.91 12.60 -20.85
N PRO A 374 33.00 13.47 -19.82
CA PRO A 374 34.26 14.09 -19.45
C PRO A 374 35.36 13.06 -19.15
N GLN A 375 36.58 13.30 -19.63
CA GLN A 375 37.74 12.42 -19.40
C GLN A 375 37.95 12.08 -17.92
N CYS A 376 37.74 13.05 -17.02
CA CYS A 376 37.85 12.84 -15.58
C CYS A 376 36.82 11.84 -15.03
N GLN A 377 35.61 11.78 -15.61
CA GLN A 377 34.58 10.80 -15.22
C GLN A 377 34.98 9.39 -15.64
N ILE A 378 35.53 9.23 -16.85
CA ILE A 378 36.02 7.94 -17.34
C ILE A 378 37.18 7.44 -16.47
N ALA A 379 38.14 8.31 -16.14
CA ALA A 379 39.25 7.98 -15.25
C ALA A 379 38.75 7.57 -13.84
N ASN A 380 37.78 8.32 -13.30
CA ASN A 380 37.18 8.01 -12.00
C ASN A 380 36.48 6.64 -12.01
N VAL A 381 35.65 6.35 -13.01
CA VAL A 381 34.98 5.04 -13.15
C VAL A 381 36.02 3.92 -13.30
N ALA A 382 37.06 4.11 -14.11
CA ALA A 382 38.14 3.12 -14.26
C ALA A 382 38.87 2.85 -12.93
N GLY A 383 39.07 3.87 -12.09
CA GLY A 383 39.59 3.76 -10.73
C GLY A 383 38.69 2.95 -9.82
N LEU A 384 37.38 3.28 -9.78
CA LEU A 384 36.39 2.54 -8.99
C LEU A 384 36.30 1.05 -9.39
N VAL A 385 36.37 0.76 -10.70
CA VAL A 385 36.39 -0.63 -11.21
C VAL A 385 37.66 -1.36 -10.78
N SER A 386 38.82 -0.69 -10.81
CA SER A 386 40.09 -1.25 -10.32
C SER A 386 40.03 -1.57 -8.83
N ASP A 387 39.49 -0.66 -8.01
CA ASP A 387 39.36 -0.85 -6.58
C ASP A 387 38.35 -1.96 -6.23
N LEU A 388 37.25 -2.05 -6.98
CA LEU A 388 36.32 -3.16 -6.88
C LEU A 388 36.98 -4.50 -7.21
N ALA A 389 37.83 -4.55 -8.25
CA ALA A 389 38.54 -5.78 -8.61
C ALA A 389 39.50 -6.25 -7.49
N LYS A 390 40.21 -5.31 -6.85
CA LYS A 390 41.04 -5.57 -5.67
C LYS A 390 40.21 -6.14 -4.53
N ARG A 391 39.06 -5.51 -4.21
CA ARG A 391 38.16 -5.95 -3.14
C ARG A 391 37.56 -7.33 -3.39
N ALA A 392 37.13 -7.59 -4.62
CA ALA A 392 36.51 -8.87 -5.00
C ALA A 392 37.52 -10.03 -5.06
N GLY A 393 38.81 -9.80 -4.80
CA GLY A 393 39.86 -10.82 -4.86
C GLY A 393 40.14 -11.32 -6.27
N THR A 394 39.83 -10.51 -7.31
CA THR A 394 39.97 -10.91 -8.72
C THR A 394 41.19 -10.30 -9.40
N ALA A 395 41.99 -9.52 -8.66
CA ALA A 395 43.29 -9.05 -9.10
C ALA A 395 44.32 -10.19 -9.03
N VAL A 396 44.67 -10.76 -10.18
CA VAL A 396 45.84 -11.64 -10.34
C VAL A 396 47.07 -10.73 -10.52
N ASP A 397 48.14 -11.02 -9.75
CA ASP A 397 49.50 -10.44 -9.75
C ASP A 397 49.88 -9.32 -10.73
N ALA A 398 50.56 -8.29 -10.17
CA ALA A 398 51.54 -7.33 -10.73
C ALA A 398 51.32 -6.60 -12.09
N THR A 399 50.39 -7.00 -12.95
CA THR A 399 50.01 -6.29 -14.17
C THR A 399 48.50 -6.07 -14.13
N THR A 400 48.06 -4.84 -13.85
CA THR A 400 46.64 -4.48 -13.81
C THR A 400 46.00 -4.80 -15.17
N PRO A 401 45.11 -5.81 -15.28
CA PRO A 401 44.39 -6.03 -16.53
C PRO A 401 43.56 -4.77 -16.85
N PRO A 402 43.34 -4.45 -18.14
CA PRO A 402 42.63 -3.24 -18.52
C PRO A 402 41.22 -3.23 -17.92
N SER A 403 40.83 -2.08 -17.37
CA SER A 403 39.52 -1.89 -16.75
C SER A 403 38.45 -1.99 -17.83
N ARG A 404 37.68 -3.09 -17.81
CA ARG A 404 36.53 -3.29 -18.69
C ARG A 404 35.25 -2.92 -17.98
N PHE A 405 34.49 -2.01 -18.58
CA PHE A 405 33.18 -1.67 -18.05
C PHE A 405 32.18 -1.30 -19.13
N TRP A 406 30.91 -1.29 -18.75
CA TRP A 406 29.81 -0.85 -19.58
C TRP A 406 29.12 0.33 -18.90
N ILE A 407 28.85 1.39 -19.65
CA ILE A 407 28.06 2.53 -19.18
C ILE A 407 27.21 3.07 -20.33
N ASP A 408 25.94 3.32 -20.06
CA ASP A 408 24.93 3.63 -21.08
C ASP A 408 25.15 4.92 -21.88
N PRO A 409 25.66 6.06 -21.35
CA PRO A 409 25.84 7.28 -22.12
C PRO A 409 26.82 7.08 -23.28
N LEU A 410 27.81 6.19 -23.13
CA LEU A 410 28.80 5.90 -24.17
C LEU A 410 28.34 4.78 -25.13
N LEU A 411 27.53 3.83 -24.64
CA LEU A 411 27.27 2.57 -25.36
C LEU A 411 25.82 2.39 -25.84
N CYS A 412 24.91 3.27 -25.45
CA CYS A 412 23.55 3.36 -25.99
C CYS A 412 23.46 4.54 -26.96
N PRO A 413 23.46 4.31 -28.28
CA PRO A 413 23.41 5.40 -29.27
C PRO A 413 22.18 6.29 -29.09
N ILE A 414 22.34 7.58 -29.40
CA ILE A 414 21.22 8.54 -29.48
C ILE A 414 20.39 8.31 -30.75
N GLU A 415 21.02 7.79 -31.80
CA GLU A 415 20.36 7.43 -33.06
C GLU A 415 19.25 6.38 -32.83
N LYS A 416 18.05 6.64 -33.38
CA LYS A 416 16.82 5.90 -33.05
C LYS A 416 16.93 4.37 -33.23
N MET A 417 17.51 3.91 -34.33
CA MET A 417 17.64 2.48 -34.63
C MET A 417 18.67 1.81 -33.71
N GLY A 418 19.84 2.43 -33.52
CA GLY A 418 20.85 1.97 -32.56
C GLY A 418 20.30 1.91 -31.13
N ASN A 419 19.59 2.95 -30.70
CA ASN A 419 18.92 3.03 -29.41
C ASN A 419 17.89 1.89 -29.23
N ALA A 420 17.08 1.66 -30.27
CA ALA A 420 16.09 0.61 -30.26
C ALA A 420 16.70 -0.79 -30.05
N ILE A 421 17.87 -1.06 -30.65
CA ILE A 421 18.59 -2.32 -30.52
C ILE A 421 19.27 -2.40 -29.14
N SER A 422 19.91 -1.33 -28.67
CA SER A 422 20.58 -1.32 -27.37
C SER A 422 19.60 -1.55 -26.23
N LEU A 423 18.41 -0.93 -26.27
CA LEU A 423 17.34 -1.17 -25.29
C LEU A 423 16.87 -2.63 -25.28
N GLY A 424 16.84 -3.30 -26.44
CA GLY A 424 16.50 -4.73 -26.51
C GLY A 424 17.57 -5.66 -25.90
N ARG A 425 18.83 -5.20 -25.85
CA ARG A 425 20.00 -5.96 -25.36
C ARG A 425 20.44 -5.58 -23.95
N ILE A 426 19.93 -4.49 -23.38
CA ILE A 426 20.39 -3.95 -22.09
C ILE A 426 20.24 -4.96 -20.94
N LYS A 427 19.20 -5.79 -20.96
CA LYS A 427 19.01 -6.87 -19.99
C LYS A 427 20.19 -7.87 -20.01
N ASP A 428 20.73 -8.15 -21.18
CA ASP A 428 21.82 -9.12 -21.36
C ASP A 428 23.17 -8.53 -20.95
N VAL A 429 23.31 -7.20 -21.00
CA VAL A 429 24.44 -6.48 -20.40
C VAL A 429 24.47 -6.75 -18.89
N TYR A 430 23.44 -6.33 -18.16
CA TYR A 430 23.44 -6.44 -16.70
C TYR A 430 23.43 -7.91 -16.21
N ARG A 431 22.79 -8.82 -16.96
CA ARG A 431 22.80 -10.25 -16.67
C ARG A 431 24.18 -10.88 -16.82
N ASN A 432 24.93 -10.51 -17.86
CA ASN A 432 26.22 -11.15 -18.16
C ASN A 432 27.37 -10.52 -17.38
N ALA A 433 27.27 -9.23 -17.02
CA ALA A 433 28.27 -8.50 -16.26
C ALA A 433 28.74 -9.30 -15.03
N LYS A 434 30.05 -9.25 -14.75
CA LYS A 434 30.62 -9.94 -13.60
C LYS A 434 30.12 -9.31 -12.30
N HIS A 435 30.12 -7.98 -12.27
CA HIS A 435 29.56 -7.17 -11.20
C HIS A 435 28.79 -6.00 -11.80
N VAL A 436 27.75 -5.56 -11.09
CA VAL A 436 27.09 -4.28 -11.33
C VAL A 436 27.47 -3.35 -10.18
N LEU A 437 28.01 -2.17 -10.51
CA LEU A 437 28.39 -1.15 -9.56
C LEU A 437 27.40 0.03 -9.64
N VAL A 438 26.71 0.27 -8.54
CA VAL A 438 25.74 1.37 -8.37
C VAL A 438 26.46 2.63 -7.93
N LEU A 439 26.29 3.70 -8.72
CA LEU A 439 26.77 5.04 -8.43
C LEU A 439 25.57 5.96 -8.18
N ASP A 440 25.38 6.34 -6.92
CA ASP A 440 24.33 7.23 -6.44
C ASP A 440 24.95 8.26 -5.50
N ALA A 441 24.88 9.54 -5.85
CA ALA A 441 25.54 10.62 -5.10
C ALA A 441 24.95 10.80 -3.68
N SER A 442 23.75 10.29 -3.41
CA SER A 442 23.16 10.26 -2.08
C SER A 442 23.83 9.22 -1.17
N ILE A 443 24.45 8.19 -1.74
CA ILE A 443 25.19 7.13 -1.01
C ILE A 443 26.69 7.45 -0.97
N MET A 444 27.26 7.85 -2.11
CA MET A 444 28.71 8.08 -2.30
C MET A 444 29.30 9.20 -1.43
N ARG A 445 28.47 9.99 -0.74
CA ARG A 445 28.95 11.00 0.23
C ARG A 445 29.22 10.44 1.63
N TYR A 446 28.66 9.27 1.94
CA TYR A 446 28.82 8.66 3.25
C TYR A 446 29.94 7.61 3.22
N ARG A 447 30.72 7.55 4.30
CA ARG A 447 31.71 6.48 4.51
C ARG A 447 31.04 5.29 5.15
N PHE A 448 31.15 4.11 4.58
CA PHE A 448 30.56 2.89 5.13
C PHE A 448 31.11 2.58 6.52
N GLU A 449 32.41 2.75 6.75
CA GLU A 449 33.05 2.46 8.05
C GLU A 449 32.55 3.37 9.19
N GLY A 450 32.00 4.53 8.87
CA GLY A 450 31.40 5.43 9.85
C GLY A 450 29.90 5.20 10.09
N LEU A 451 29.26 4.35 9.28
CA LEU A 451 27.83 4.07 9.36
C LEU A 451 27.58 2.74 10.07
N GLY A 452 26.55 2.69 10.91
CA GLY A 452 25.98 1.41 11.35
C GLY A 452 25.31 0.67 10.19
N ALA A 453 25.30 -0.67 10.22
CA ALA A 453 24.72 -1.50 9.15
C ALA A 453 23.25 -1.15 8.83
N ALA A 454 22.46 -0.85 9.87
CA ALA A 454 21.07 -0.39 9.72
C ALA A 454 20.98 0.89 8.89
N GLU A 455 21.79 1.90 9.22
CA GLU A 455 21.77 3.17 8.51
C GLU A 455 22.29 3.01 7.07
N ALA A 456 23.35 2.25 6.86
CA ALA A 456 23.89 1.98 5.53
C ALA A 456 22.83 1.35 4.60
N LEU A 457 22.13 0.32 5.07
CA LEU A 457 21.06 -0.32 4.31
C LEU A 457 19.84 0.59 4.11
N LEU A 458 19.41 1.35 5.12
CA LEU A 458 18.30 2.30 4.98
C LEU A 458 18.66 3.41 3.98
N ARG A 459 19.93 3.85 3.92
CA ARG A 459 20.38 4.77 2.88
C ARG A 459 20.31 4.15 1.48
N MET A 460 20.71 2.89 1.35
CA MET A 460 20.65 2.15 0.08
C MET A 460 19.22 1.91 -0.42
N PHE A 461 18.29 1.50 0.45
CA PHE A 461 16.94 1.07 0.04
C PHE A 461 15.87 2.15 0.19
N ALA A 462 15.94 2.99 1.23
CA ALA A 462 14.91 3.97 1.54
C ALA A 462 15.16 5.32 0.86
N THR A 463 16.41 5.83 0.90
CA THR A 463 16.72 7.21 0.48
C THR A 463 17.41 7.33 -0.88
N SER A 464 17.87 6.22 -1.45
CA SER A 464 18.58 6.22 -2.73
C SER A 464 17.68 6.65 -3.89
N ALA A 465 18.15 7.61 -4.69
CA ALA A 465 17.50 8.02 -5.93
C ALA A 465 17.52 6.89 -6.97
N TRP A 466 18.56 6.06 -6.94
CA TRP A 466 18.65 4.85 -7.77
C TRP A 466 17.48 3.88 -7.51
N MET A 467 17.03 3.73 -6.26
CA MET A 467 15.85 2.92 -5.92
C MET A 467 14.50 3.51 -6.40
N ARG A 468 14.50 4.74 -6.94
CA ARG A 468 13.30 5.47 -7.37
C ARG A 468 13.09 5.49 -8.89
N ARG A 469 14.01 4.93 -9.67
CA ARG A 469 13.89 4.87 -11.14
C ARG A 469 13.47 3.48 -11.58
N LEU A 470 12.70 3.40 -12.67
CA LEU A 470 12.26 2.11 -13.20
C LEU A 470 13.42 1.34 -13.84
N TRP A 471 14.21 1.99 -14.70
CA TRP A 471 15.28 1.30 -15.44
C TRP A 471 16.30 0.64 -14.51
N THR A 472 16.73 1.34 -13.46
CA THR A 472 17.67 0.85 -12.44
C THR A 472 17.18 -0.41 -11.71
N LEU A 473 15.86 -0.66 -11.68
CA LEU A 473 15.32 -1.91 -11.14
C LEU A 473 15.85 -3.13 -11.90
N GLN A 474 15.82 -3.10 -13.23
CA GLN A 474 16.31 -4.21 -14.05
C GLN A 474 17.81 -4.39 -13.88
N GLU A 475 18.55 -3.28 -13.81
CA GLU A 475 20.01 -3.27 -13.63
C GLU A 475 20.40 -3.97 -12.33
N GLY A 476 19.66 -3.70 -11.25
CA GLY A 476 19.84 -4.35 -9.95
C GLY A 476 19.34 -5.77 -9.87
N ALA A 477 18.16 -6.06 -10.45
CA ALA A 477 17.53 -7.37 -10.41
C ALA A 477 18.34 -8.41 -11.19
N LEU A 478 18.87 -8.05 -12.36
CA LEU A 478 19.62 -8.96 -13.23
C LEU A 478 21.07 -9.19 -12.78
N ALA A 479 21.63 -8.27 -11.99
CA ALA A 479 23.01 -8.31 -11.55
C ALA A 479 23.38 -9.61 -10.81
N LYS A 480 24.38 -10.35 -11.30
CA LYS A 480 24.96 -11.50 -10.55
C LYS A 480 25.42 -11.07 -9.15
N THR A 481 26.21 -10.00 -9.09
CA THR A 481 26.61 -9.32 -7.85
C THR A 481 26.35 -7.83 -7.99
N LEU A 482 25.70 -7.24 -6.98
CA LEU A 482 25.33 -5.84 -6.96
C LEU A 482 26.10 -5.14 -5.84
N PHE A 483 26.92 -4.16 -6.22
CA PHE A 483 27.68 -3.34 -5.29
C PHE A 483 27.13 -1.91 -5.29
N PHE A 484 27.12 -1.28 -4.13
CA PHE A 484 26.84 0.13 -3.95
C PHE A 484 28.12 0.85 -3.55
N GLN A 485 28.50 1.89 -4.29
CA GLN A 485 29.68 2.68 -3.97
C GLN A 485 29.39 3.66 -2.82
N PHE A 486 30.12 3.51 -1.71
CA PHE A 486 30.22 4.54 -0.66
C PHE A 486 31.46 5.41 -0.90
N ALA A 487 31.67 6.45 -0.10
CA ALA A 487 32.83 7.34 -0.23
C ALA A 487 34.19 6.62 -0.10
N ASP A 488 34.22 5.54 0.68
CA ASP A 488 35.41 4.78 1.03
C ASP A 488 35.52 3.44 0.30
N LYS A 489 34.40 2.75 0.04
CA LYS A 489 34.42 1.42 -0.61
C LYS A 489 33.09 1.01 -1.23
N ALA A 490 33.17 0.07 -2.18
CA ALA A 490 32.01 -0.62 -2.71
C ALA A 490 31.55 -1.73 -1.74
N VAL A 491 30.24 -1.81 -1.44
CA VAL A 491 29.66 -2.79 -0.50
C VAL A 491 28.43 -3.46 -1.11
N THR A 492 28.23 -4.76 -0.85
CA THR A 492 27.02 -5.46 -1.28
C THR A 492 25.91 -5.35 -0.24
N SER A 493 24.64 -5.37 -0.67
CA SER A 493 23.51 -5.44 0.26
C SER A 493 23.55 -6.71 1.13
N GLN A 494 24.07 -7.83 0.59
CA GLN A 494 24.21 -9.09 1.32
C GLN A 494 25.17 -8.96 2.50
N GLU A 495 26.34 -8.35 2.28
CA GLU A 495 27.32 -8.10 3.34
C GLU A 495 26.74 -7.25 4.47
N ALA A 496 26.04 -6.16 4.13
CA ALA A 496 25.44 -5.28 5.12
C ALA A 496 24.23 -5.93 5.83
N LEU A 497 23.43 -6.75 5.12
CA LEU A 497 22.32 -7.52 5.69
C LEU A 497 22.80 -8.55 6.71
N GLU A 498 23.91 -9.24 6.43
CA GLU A 498 24.52 -10.18 7.38
C GLU A 498 24.99 -9.43 8.65
N GLN A 499 25.67 -8.29 8.49
CA GLN A 499 26.08 -7.46 9.64
C GLN A 499 24.88 -7.02 10.48
N LEU A 500 23.79 -6.59 9.84
CA LEU A 500 22.58 -6.17 10.54
C LEU A 500 21.87 -7.35 11.21
N PHE A 501 21.85 -8.54 10.60
CA PHE A 501 21.28 -9.74 11.21
C PHE A 501 22.02 -10.12 12.50
N GLN A 502 23.36 -10.15 12.45
CA GLN A 502 24.20 -10.43 13.61
C GLN A 502 24.04 -9.37 14.70
N GLN A 503 23.81 -8.11 14.31
CA GLN A 503 23.45 -7.04 15.24
C GLN A 503 22.07 -7.29 15.86
N GLY A 504 21.08 -7.68 15.06
CA GLY A 504 19.72 -8.01 15.49
C GLY A 504 19.65 -9.17 16.49
N LEU A 505 20.52 -10.18 16.34
CA LEU A 505 20.62 -11.30 17.30
C LEU A 505 21.15 -10.85 18.67
N LYS A 506 21.92 -9.76 18.72
CA LYS A 506 22.46 -9.17 19.97
C LYS A 506 21.52 -8.11 20.55
N ASP A 507 20.82 -7.38 19.69
CA ASP A 507 19.91 -6.30 20.04
C ASP A 507 18.68 -6.36 19.13
N ALA A 508 17.59 -6.89 19.69
CA ALA A 508 16.35 -7.19 18.97
C ALA A 508 15.71 -5.98 18.28
N ARG A 509 16.04 -4.75 18.69
CA ARG A 509 15.55 -3.51 18.03
C ARG A 509 15.96 -3.44 16.56
N TYR A 510 17.14 -3.96 16.22
CA TYR A 510 17.64 -3.99 14.85
C TYR A 510 17.04 -5.11 14.01
N MET A 511 16.45 -6.13 14.64
CA MET A 511 15.86 -7.26 13.92
C MET A 511 14.60 -6.85 13.14
N ARG A 512 13.80 -5.92 13.67
CA ARG A 512 12.66 -5.36 12.93
C ARG A 512 13.10 -4.62 11.68
N ILE A 513 14.16 -3.81 11.79
CA ILE A 513 14.77 -3.10 10.68
C ILE A 513 15.30 -4.10 9.63
N TRP A 514 15.93 -5.19 10.10
CA TRP A 514 16.39 -6.25 9.22
C TRP A 514 15.25 -6.88 8.42
N VAL A 515 14.11 -7.22 9.05
CA VAL A 515 12.95 -7.84 8.38
C VAL A 515 12.40 -6.94 7.26
N ASP A 516 12.26 -5.63 7.52
CA ASP A 516 11.77 -4.71 6.50
C ASP A 516 12.76 -4.56 5.34
N ILE A 517 14.06 -4.41 5.63
CA ILE A 517 15.08 -4.26 4.59
C ILE A 517 15.27 -5.55 3.80
N PHE A 518 15.18 -6.71 4.44
CA PHE A 518 15.23 -8.00 3.77
C PHE A 518 14.07 -8.15 2.77
N THR A 519 12.88 -7.62 3.12
CA THR A 519 11.74 -7.54 2.20
C THR A 519 12.06 -6.66 1.00
N GLU A 520 12.67 -5.48 1.19
CA GLU A 520 13.08 -4.59 0.08
C GLU A 520 14.21 -5.17 -0.78
N ALA A 521 15.17 -5.86 -0.15
CA ALA A 521 16.20 -6.60 -0.85
C ALA A 521 15.58 -7.73 -1.70
N THR A 522 14.56 -8.40 -1.18
CA THR A 522 13.78 -9.39 -1.92
C THR A 522 13.01 -8.74 -3.07
N ASN A 523 12.37 -7.59 -2.88
CA ASN A 523 11.69 -6.86 -3.97
C ASN A 523 12.65 -6.49 -5.11
N LEU A 524 13.92 -6.21 -4.80
CA LEU A 524 14.94 -5.90 -5.81
C LEU A 524 15.56 -7.15 -6.46
N ARG A 525 16.00 -8.12 -5.66
CA ARG A 525 16.83 -9.26 -6.10
C ARG A 525 16.04 -10.56 -6.30
N GLY A 526 14.81 -10.62 -5.78
CA GLY A 526 13.93 -11.78 -5.65
C GLY A 526 13.55 -12.47 -6.97
N TRP A 527 13.74 -11.77 -8.08
CA TRP A 527 13.32 -12.18 -9.41
C TRP A 527 14.23 -13.23 -10.03
N PHE A 528 15.54 -13.18 -9.73
CA PHE A 528 16.54 -13.97 -10.45
C PHE A 528 17.61 -14.61 -9.56
N HIS A 529 17.64 -14.32 -8.25
CA HIS A 529 18.78 -14.67 -7.39
C HIS A 529 18.37 -15.25 -6.03
N PRO A 530 18.43 -16.57 -5.84
CA PRO A 530 18.33 -17.19 -4.51
C PRO A 530 19.42 -16.64 -3.55
N PRO A 531 19.17 -16.56 -2.23
CA PRO A 531 17.97 -17.00 -1.51
C PRO A 531 16.81 -15.99 -1.55
N PHE A 532 17.00 -14.82 -2.17
CA PHE A 532 15.91 -13.88 -2.42
C PHE A 532 15.01 -14.50 -3.49
N ASN A 533 13.93 -15.14 -3.08
CA ASN A 533 13.00 -15.76 -4.01
C ASN A 533 11.64 -15.11 -3.83
N HIS A 534 11.10 -14.55 -4.91
CA HIS A 534 9.67 -14.28 -4.97
C HIS A 534 8.86 -15.58 -4.92
N ALA A 535 7.55 -15.42 -4.70
CA ALA A 535 6.62 -16.53 -4.81
C ALA A 535 6.73 -17.20 -6.19
N ASN A 536 6.24 -18.44 -6.26
CA ASN A 536 6.18 -19.19 -7.52
C ASN A 536 5.58 -18.31 -8.63
N PRO A 537 6.20 -18.21 -9.83
CA PRO A 537 5.71 -17.38 -10.93
C PRO A 537 4.28 -17.68 -11.39
N LYS A 538 3.76 -18.88 -11.10
CA LYS A 538 2.36 -19.27 -11.37
C LYS A 538 1.39 -18.92 -10.24
N SER A 539 1.90 -18.37 -9.13
CA SER A 539 1.14 -17.98 -7.96
C SER A 539 0.66 -16.53 -8.11
N PRO A 540 -0.59 -16.18 -7.74
CA PRO A 540 -1.09 -14.79 -7.78
C PRO A 540 -0.20 -13.78 -7.04
N GLU A 541 0.52 -14.23 -6.01
CA GLU A 541 1.46 -13.46 -5.21
C GLU A 541 2.63 -12.88 -6.03
N ILE A 542 2.90 -13.40 -7.24
CA ILE A 542 3.86 -12.79 -8.15
C ILE A 542 3.41 -11.40 -8.60
N LEU A 543 2.10 -11.17 -8.77
CA LEU A 543 1.55 -9.87 -9.14
C LEU A 543 1.59 -8.89 -7.97
N ILE A 544 1.44 -9.39 -6.74
CA ILE A 544 1.67 -8.61 -5.52
C ILE A 544 3.14 -8.17 -5.43
N SER A 545 4.06 -9.10 -5.69
CA SER A 545 5.51 -8.83 -5.72
C SER A 545 5.87 -7.81 -6.80
N LEU A 546 5.29 -7.95 -7.99
CA LEU A 546 5.43 -7.01 -9.10
C LEU A 546 4.93 -5.61 -8.72
N GLN A 547 3.72 -5.53 -8.14
CA GLN A 547 3.13 -4.27 -7.68
C GLN A 547 4.00 -3.56 -6.65
N ARG A 548 4.49 -4.29 -5.62
CA ARG A 548 5.40 -3.73 -4.60
C ARG A 548 6.68 -3.18 -5.20
N THR A 549 7.28 -3.94 -6.12
CA THR A 549 8.56 -3.60 -6.75
C THR A 549 8.48 -2.32 -7.59
N LEU A 550 7.32 -2.05 -8.20
CA LEU A 550 7.11 -0.94 -9.13
C LEU A 550 6.54 0.34 -8.49
N HIS A 551 5.74 0.24 -7.42
CA HIS A 551 4.85 1.32 -6.94
C HIS A 551 5.51 2.66 -6.59
N PHE A 552 6.80 2.70 -6.24
CA PHE A 552 7.50 3.95 -5.91
C PHE A 552 8.57 4.32 -6.94
N ARG A 553 8.50 3.72 -8.14
CA ARG A 553 9.44 3.99 -9.22
C ARG A 553 8.85 4.96 -10.24
N THR A 554 9.73 5.74 -10.86
CA THR A 554 9.38 6.71 -11.88
C THR A 554 10.04 6.36 -13.20
N VAL A 555 9.42 6.79 -14.29
CA VAL A 555 9.93 6.62 -15.65
C VAL A 555 9.67 7.90 -16.44
N SER A 556 10.63 8.31 -17.27
CA SER A 556 10.52 9.49 -18.13
C SER A 556 9.69 9.21 -19.39
N VAL A 557 9.71 7.96 -19.87
CA VAL A 557 8.92 7.50 -21.02
C VAL A 557 7.97 6.39 -20.54
N PRO A 558 6.66 6.66 -20.39
CA PRO A 558 5.72 5.67 -19.85
C PRO A 558 5.75 4.32 -20.58
N ALA A 559 5.94 4.33 -21.91
CA ALA A 559 5.99 3.14 -22.74
C ALA A 559 7.17 2.18 -22.44
N ASP A 560 8.12 2.57 -21.58
CA ASP A 560 9.19 1.71 -21.10
C ASP A 560 8.73 0.77 -19.96
N GLU A 561 7.64 1.13 -19.25
CA GLU A 561 7.10 0.31 -18.15
C GLU A 561 6.80 -1.14 -18.57
N PRO A 562 6.05 -1.39 -19.66
CA PRO A 562 5.77 -2.74 -20.12
C PRO A 562 7.02 -3.56 -20.44
N ILE A 563 8.09 -2.93 -20.93
CA ILE A 563 9.36 -3.59 -21.27
C ILE A 563 10.05 -4.10 -20.00
N CYS A 564 10.02 -3.28 -18.94
CA CYS A 564 10.53 -3.68 -17.63
C CYS A 564 9.76 -4.85 -17.04
N ILE A 565 8.43 -4.80 -17.09
CA ILE A 565 7.57 -5.88 -16.59
C ILE A 565 7.85 -7.18 -17.33
N ALA A 566 7.95 -7.14 -18.67
CA ALA A 566 8.26 -8.30 -19.49
C ALA A 566 9.63 -8.93 -19.17
N THR A 567 10.59 -8.12 -18.73
CA THR A 567 11.90 -8.60 -18.29
C THR A 567 11.81 -9.28 -16.92
N LEU A 568 11.19 -8.65 -15.92
CA LEU A 568 11.05 -9.18 -14.56
C LEU A 568 10.26 -10.49 -14.53
N LEU A 569 9.16 -10.57 -15.29
CA LEU A 569 8.35 -11.77 -15.41
C LEU A 569 8.95 -12.85 -16.33
N SER A 570 10.20 -12.66 -16.79
CA SER A 570 10.92 -13.64 -17.61
C SER A 570 10.15 -14.09 -18.86
N PHE A 571 9.48 -13.17 -19.54
CA PHE A 571 8.82 -13.49 -20.81
C PHE A 571 9.83 -14.06 -21.82
N ASN A 572 9.37 -14.97 -22.67
CA ASN A 572 10.22 -15.50 -23.74
C ASN A 572 10.57 -14.39 -24.74
N GLN A 573 11.55 -14.66 -25.60
CA GLN A 573 12.06 -13.67 -26.55
C GLN A 573 10.98 -13.11 -27.49
N GLN A 574 10.09 -13.97 -28.01
CA GLN A 574 9.03 -13.56 -28.93
C GLN A 574 8.04 -12.60 -28.27
N ASP A 575 7.65 -12.87 -27.02
CA ASP A 575 6.72 -12.03 -26.27
C ASP A 575 7.37 -10.70 -25.87
N GLN A 576 8.65 -10.70 -25.51
CA GLN A 576 9.39 -9.46 -25.25
C GLN A 576 9.51 -8.59 -26.50
N GLU A 577 9.82 -9.17 -27.65
CA GLU A 577 9.87 -8.44 -28.94
C GLU A 577 8.50 -7.86 -29.30
N ALA A 578 7.41 -8.59 -29.04
CA ALA A 578 6.05 -8.10 -29.26
C ALA A 578 5.71 -6.90 -28.36
N VAL A 579 6.06 -6.96 -27.06
CA VAL A 579 5.86 -5.83 -26.13
C VAL A 579 6.67 -4.60 -26.56
N ILE A 580 7.94 -4.78 -26.95
CA ILE A 580 8.78 -3.68 -27.44
C ILE A 580 8.22 -3.07 -28.72
N ALA A 581 7.71 -3.91 -29.64
CA ALA A 581 7.10 -3.44 -30.88
C ALA A 581 5.83 -2.61 -30.62
N ALA A 582 4.94 -3.10 -29.76
CA ALA A 582 3.72 -2.38 -29.35
C ALA A 582 4.06 -1.04 -28.68
N SER A 583 5.04 -1.04 -27.78
CA SER A 583 5.52 0.17 -27.07
C SER A 583 5.95 1.28 -28.03
N LYS A 584 6.66 0.92 -29.11
CA LYS A 584 7.18 1.88 -30.09
C LYS A 584 6.16 2.33 -31.14
N ARG A 585 5.24 1.45 -31.54
CA ARG A 585 4.29 1.72 -32.64
C ARG A 585 2.96 2.29 -32.17
N GLU A 586 2.44 1.74 -31.08
CA GLU A 586 1.07 1.98 -30.60
C GLU A 586 1.05 2.70 -29.24
N GLY A 587 2.19 2.71 -28.54
CA GLY A 587 2.38 3.44 -27.29
C GLY A 587 2.11 2.61 -26.04
N HIS A 588 2.06 3.31 -24.89
CA HIS A 588 1.99 2.70 -23.56
C HIS A 588 0.80 1.75 -23.36
N HIS A 589 -0.39 2.18 -23.76
CA HIS A 589 -1.63 1.44 -23.49
C HIS A 589 -1.67 0.08 -24.20
N ALA A 590 -1.30 0.05 -25.49
CA ALA A 590 -1.23 -1.19 -26.26
C ALA A 590 -0.15 -2.15 -25.75
N ALA A 591 1.02 -1.62 -25.38
CA ALA A 591 2.11 -2.41 -24.82
C ALA A 591 1.73 -3.03 -23.46
N MET A 592 1.02 -2.28 -22.61
CA MET A 592 0.56 -2.81 -21.32
C MET A 592 -0.58 -3.83 -21.47
N ALA A 593 -1.49 -3.65 -22.44
CA ALA A 593 -2.46 -4.67 -22.79
C ALA A 593 -1.78 -5.98 -23.25
N ARG A 594 -0.71 -5.87 -24.04
CA ARG A 594 0.10 -7.02 -24.46
C ARG A 594 0.79 -7.71 -23.28
N VAL A 595 1.25 -6.95 -22.29
CA VAL A 595 1.77 -7.53 -21.03
C VAL A 595 0.70 -8.35 -20.34
N TRP A 596 -0.50 -7.79 -20.11
CA TRP A 596 -1.57 -8.52 -19.45
C TRP A 596 -2.03 -9.78 -20.21
N GLU A 597 -2.05 -9.73 -21.54
CA GLU A 597 -2.32 -10.88 -22.39
C GLU A 597 -1.29 -12.01 -22.17
N VAL A 598 0.00 -11.67 -22.15
CA VAL A 598 1.07 -12.65 -21.91
C VAL A 598 1.03 -13.16 -20.46
N VAL A 599 0.77 -12.30 -19.47
CA VAL A 599 0.58 -12.71 -18.07
C VAL A 599 -0.53 -13.75 -17.98
N ALA A 600 -1.71 -13.46 -18.53
CA ALA A 600 -2.84 -14.38 -18.50
C ALA A 600 -2.47 -15.72 -19.15
N ARG A 601 -1.95 -15.69 -20.39
CA ARG A 601 -1.63 -16.89 -21.18
C ARG A 601 -0.50 -17.73 -20.57
N SER A 602 0.58 -17.10 -20.11
CA SER A 602 1.82 -17.78 -19.75
C SER A 602 1.96 -18.08 -18.26
N LEU A 603 1.33 -17.29 -17.39
CA LEU A 603 1.45 -17.46 -15.93
C LEU A 603 0.19 -18.01 -15.27
N PHE A 604 -0.98 -17.82 -15.89
CA PHE A 604 -2.28 -18.10 -15.27
C PHE A 604 -3.25 -18.88 -16.17
N ASP A 605 -2.74 -19.70 -17.09
CA ASP A 605 -3.52 -20.60 -17.95
C ASP A 605 -4.72 -19.92 -18.67
N GLY A 606 -4.48 -18.71 -19.18
CA GLY A 606 -5.46 -17.88 -19.88
C GLY A 606 -6.44 -17.13 -18.96
N ARG A 607 -6.15 -17.01 -17.66
CA ARG A 607 -7.04 -16.38 -16.66
C ARG A 607 -6.31 -15.28 -15.89
N LEU A 608 -7.04 -14.45 -15.16
CA LEU A 608 -6.51 -13.43 -14.25
C LEU A 608 -7.39 -13.32 -13.00
N PRO A 609 -6.88 -12.81 -11.86
CA PRO A 609 -7.71 -12.57 -10.68
C PRO A 609 -8.87 -11.61 -11.00
N ALA A 610 -10.12 -11.99 -10.71
CA ALA A 610 -11.28 -11.13 -10.91
C ALA A 610 -11.23 -9.89 -10.00
N ALA A 611 -10.53 -9.99 -8.87
CA ALA A 611 -10.30 -8.90 -7.94
C ALA A 611 -9.64 -7.66 -8.59
N MET A 612 -8.99 -7.81 -9.76
CA MET A 612 -8.44 -6.70 -10.54
C MET A 612 -9.50 -5.67 -10.96
N LEU A 613 -10.77 -6.07 -11.05
CA LEU A 613 -11.90 -5.19 -11.36
C LEU A 613 -12.16 -4.15 -10.25
N PHE A 614 -11.83 -4.47 -8.99
CA PHE A 614 -12.14 -3.65 -7.82
C PHE A 614 -10.99 -2.68 -7.49
N SER A 615 -10.57 -1.90 -8.48
CA SER A 615 -9.48 -0.94 -8.35
C SER A 615 -9.93 0.45 -8.77
N ALA A 616 -9.66 1.49 -7.97
CA ALA A 616 -9.96 2.88 -8.32
C ALA A 616 -8.88 3.56 -9.18
N ASP A 617 -7.78 2.86 -9.48
CA ASP A 617 -6.71 3.38 -10.33
C ASP A 617 -7.16 3.59 -11.79
N ALA A 618 -6.46 4.47 -12.50
CA ALA A 618 -6.62 4.63 -13.93
C ALA A 618 -6.41 3.31 -14.68
N THR A 619 -7.31 3.02 -15.61
CA THR A 619 -7.30 1.82 -16.45
C THR A 619 -6.79 2.11 -17.86
N LEU A 620 -6.56 1.06 -18.64
CA LEU A 620 -6.18 1.20 -20.04
C LEU A 620 -7.32 1.81 -20.86
N ASP A 621 -6.97 2.52 -21.92
CA ASP A 621 -7.91 2.92 -22.97
C ASP A 621 -7.67 2.05 -24.22
N VAL A 622 -7.96 0.76 -24.06
CA VAL A 622 -7.89 -0.25 -25.13
C VAL A 622 -9.17 -1.07 -25.02
N PRO A 623 -10.01 -1.14 -26.08
CA PRO A 623 -11.23 -1.94 -26.05
C PRO A 623 -10.96 -3.40 -25.63
N GLY A 624 -11.77 -3.90 -24.70
CA GLY A 624 -11.64 -5.22 -24.08
C GLY A 624 -10.66 -5.27 -22.89
N TRP A 625 -9.95 -4.18 -22.62
CA TRP A 625 -8.97 -4.04 -21.54
C TRP A 625 -9.21 -2.80 -20.67
N ARG A 626 -10.35 -2.10 -20.80
CA ARG A 626 -10.62 -0.86 -20.04
C ARG A 626 -10.88 -1.06 -18.55
N TRP A 627 -10.81 -2.30 -18.09
CA TRP A 627 -10.86 -2.74 -16.71
C TRP A 627 -9.46 -2.95 -16.12
N ALA A 628 -8.44 -3.17 -16.96
CA ALA A 628 -7.11 -3.56 -16.51
C ALA A 628 -6.28 -2.32 -16.08
N PRO A 629 -5.43 -2.45 -15.05
CA PRO A 629 -4.59 -1.34 -14.60
C PRO A 629 -3.71 -0.79 -15.72
N ARG A 630 -3.72 0.55 -15.87
CA ARG A 630 -2.89 1.26 -16.86
C ARG A 630 -1.40 1.20 -16.53
N SER A 631 -1.06 1.19 -15.25
CA SER A 631 0.29 1.26 -14.72
C SER A 631 0.35 0.67 -13.32
N LEU A 632 1.50 0.12 -12.96
CA LEU A 632 1.85 -0.40 -11.63
C LEU A 632 2.78 0.55 -10.87
N LEU A 633 3.25 1.65 -11.47
CA LEU A 633 4.31 2.52 -10.95
C LEU A 633 3.92 3.50 -9.81
N GLY A 634 2.64 3.68 -9.46
CA GLY A 634 2.26 4.68 -8.43
C GLY A 634 2.28 6.13 -8.92
N ALA A 635 3.44 6.60 -9.36
CA ALA A 635 3.77 8.01 -9.53
C ALA A 635 3.18 8.70 -10.77
N ASN A 636 2.77 7.91 -11.78
CA ASN A 636 2.36 8.42 -13.10
C ASN A 636 0.86 8.26 -13.39
N ALA A 637 0.06 7.82 -12.41
CA ALA A 637 -1.39 7.97 -12.46
C ALA A 637 -1.69 9.42 -12.05
N GLY A 638 -1.76 10.29 -13.06
CA GLY A 638 -1.78 11.75 -12.90
C GLY A 638 -2.64 12.23 -11.74
N ALA A 639 -2.02 13.03 -10.87
CA ALA A 639 -2.54 14.19 -10.10
C ALA A 639 -4.04 14.30 -9.77
N ALA A 640 -4.76 13.19 -9.64
CA ALA A 640 -6.11 13.12 -9.14
C ALA A 640 -6.04 12.55 -7.73
N GLU A 641 -6.39 13.39 -6.75
CA GLU A 641 -6.72 12.94 -5.41
C GLU A 641 -7.68 11.74 -5.51
N GLY A 642 -7.30 10.58 -4.96
CA GLY A 642 -8.08 9.35 -5.10
C GLY A 642 -7.29 8.08 -5.44
N VAL A 643 -5.99 8.19 -5.71
CA VAL A 643 -5.09 7.04 -5.90
C VAL A 643 -5.21 6.07 -4.72
N MET A 644 -5.44 4.78 -5.01
CA MET A 644 -5.44 3.73 -4.00
C MET A 644 -4.05 3.62 -3.37
N ASP A 645 -4.00 3.48 -2.05
CA ASP A 645 -2.76 3.18 -1.35
C ASP A 645 -2.16 1.83 -1.80
N LEU A 646 -0.89 1.61 -1.47
CA LEU A 646 -0.17 0.40 -1.86
C LEU A 646 -0.87 -0.89 -1.40
N ASN A 647 -1.44 -0.92 -0.19
CA ASN A 647 -2.09 -2.12 0.33
C ASN A 647 -3.35 -2.43 -0.50
N THR A 648 -4.19 -1.42 -0.75
CA THR A 648 -5.38 -1.60 -1.59
C THR A 648 -5.01 -2.06 -3.01
N ARG A 649 -3.93 -1.53 -3.59
CA ARG A 649 -3.43 -1.99 -4.91
C ARG A 649 -2.85 -3.39 -4.92
N MET A 650 -2.37 -3.89 -3.79
CA MET A 650 -1.92 -5.27 -3.68
C MET A 650 -3.10 -6.22 -3.50
N MET A 651 -4.11 -5.82 -2.73
CA MET A 651 -5.30 -6.64 -2.46
C MET A 651 -6.05 -7.03 -3.74
N ARG A 652 -5.99 -6.23 -4.81
CA ARG A 652 -6.58 -6.57 -6.12
C ARG A 652 -6.00 -7.81 -6.81
N PHE A 653 -4.90 -8.35 -6.29
CA PHE A 653 -4.26 -9.58 -6.78
C PHE A 653 -4.35 -10.72 -5.76
N HIS A 654 -4.85 -10.45 -4.55
CA HIS A 654 -4.95 -11.46 -3.50
C HIS A 654 -6.06 -12.46 -3.85
N LEU A 655 -5.77 -13.74 -3.65
CA LEU A 655 -6.78 -14.80 -3.64
C LEU A 655 -6.76 -15.39 -2.22
N PRO A 656 -7.90 -15.47 -1.51
CA PRO A 656 -7.94 -16.06 -0.17
C PRO A 656 -7.35 -17.46 -0.19
N GLN A 657 -6.42 -17.75 0.72
CA GLN A 657 -5.92 -19.12 0.92
C GLN A 657 -7.00 -19.94 1.63
N GLN A 658 -7.19 -21.20 1.21
CA GLN A 658 -8.04 -22.13 1.94
C GLN A 658 -7.39 -22.41 3.30
N ASP A 659 -8.12 -22.16 4.39
CA ASP A 659 -7.77 -22.76 5.67
C ASP A 659 -7.71 -24.28 5.47
N VAL A 660 -6.55 -24.86 5.76
CA VAL A 660 -6.39 -26.32 5.80
C VAL A 660 -7.40 -26.83 6.83
N PRO A 661 -8.33 -27.73 6.46
CA PRO A 661 -9.24 -28.31 7.43
C PRO A 661 -8.43 -29.00 8.51
N THR A 662 -8.49 -28.47 9.73
CA THR A 662 -7.99 -29.17 10.92
C THR A 662 -8.98 -30.27 11.24
N ASP A 663 -8.83 -31.43 10.60
CA ASP A 663 -9.45 -32.66 11.10
C ASP A 663 -8.38 -33.74 11.27
N PRO A 664 -8.04 -34.12 12.52
CA PRO A 664 -6.95 -35.04 12.81
C PRO A 664 -7.45 -36.48 12.89
N THR A 665 -8.08 -37.02 11.84
CA THR A 665 -8.35 -38.46 11.75
C THR A 665 -8.60 -38.86 10.31
N GLU A 666 -7.60 -39.41 9.63
CA GLU A 666 -7.71 -40.55 8.71
C GLU A 666 -6.33 -40.85 8.11
N THR A 667 -5.61 -41.76 8.78
CA THR A 667 -4.51 -42.51 8.16
C THR A 667 -5.11 -43.45 7.12
N GLU A 668 -5.03 -43.10 5.84
CA GLU A 668 -5.30 -44.04 4.76
C GLU A 668 -4.00 -44.66 4.24
N THR A 669 -3.83 -45.93 4.58
CA THR A 669 -2.87 -46.86 3.99
C THR A 669 -3.20 -47.14 2.53
N GLU A 670 -2.20 -46.98 1.66
CA GLU A 670 -2.23 -47.39 0.25
C GLU A 670 -2.44 -48.91 0.11
N THR A 671 -3.48 -49.31 -0.62
CA THR A 671 -3.50 -50.61 -1.33
C THR A 671 -4.21 -50.47 -2.67
N GLU A 672 -3.47 -50.77 -3.74
CA GLU A 672 -3.92 -50.88 -5.12
C GLU A 672 -4.91 -52.03 -5.32
N THR A 673 -5.98 -51.82 -6.09
CA THR A 673 -6.56 -52.86 -6.99
C THR A 673 -7.52 -52.23 -8.02
N GLU A 674 -7.37 -52.67 -9.27
CA GLU A 674 -8.16 -52.27 -10.44
C GLU A 674 -9.58 -52.90 -10.46
N GLN A 675 -10.59 -52.16 -10.95
CA GLN A 675 -11.46 -52.49 -12.12
C GLN A 675 -12.89 -51.88 -12.08
N GLN A 676 -13.22 -51.19 -13.19
CA GLN A 676 -14.51 -51.01 -13.88
C GLN A 676 -15.56 -49.94 -13.47
N PRO A 677 -16.35 -49.43 -14.47
CA PRO A 677 -17.04 -48.14 -14.39
C PRO A 677 -18.56 -48.29 -14.18
N GLU A 678 -19.15 -47.51 -13.27
CA GLU A 678 -20.60 -47.34 -13.16
C GLU A 678 -21.04 -45.87 -13.17
N SER A 679 -22.23 -45.67 -13.71
CA SER A 679 -22.94 -44.46 -14.13
C SER A 679 -23.21 -43.40 -13.03
N PRO A 680 -23.51 -42.14 -13.41
CA PRO A 680 -23.50 -41.01 -12.48
C PRO A 680 -24.80 -40.94 -11.67
N SER A 681 -24.72 -41.28 -10.38
CA SER A 681 -25.75 -40.91 -9.39
C SER A 681 -25.28 -39.72 -8.55
N GLU A 682 -26.23 -38.82 -8.36
CA GLU A 682 -26.15 -37.50 -7.74
C GLU A 682 -25.38 -37.50 -6.41
N ARG A 683 -24.18 -36.92 -6.40
CA ARG A 683 -23.57 -36.40 -5.17
C ARG A 683 -23.72 -34.89 -5.15
N ARG A 684 -24.57 -34.43 -4.23
CA ARG A 684 -24.55 -33.06 -3.68
C ARG A 684 -23.13 -32.76 -3.24
N THR A 685 -22.39 -32.06 -4.10
CA THR A 685 -21.11 -31.47 -3.76
C THR A 685 -21.42 -30.17 -3.03
N THR A 686 -21.16 -30.15 -1.73
CA THR A 686 -21.01 -28.92 -0.96
C THR A 686 -19.92 -28.09 -1.66
N THR A 687 -20.34 -26.93 -2.15
CA THR A 687 -19.54 -26.02 -2.97
C THR A 687 -18.36 -25.47 -2.16
N ALA A 688 -17.16 -25.94 -2.45
CA ALA A 688 -15.92 -25.28 -2.06
C ALA A 688 -15.87 -23.87 -2.68
N PRO A 689 -15.34 -22.85 -1.97
CA PRO A 689 -15.19 -21.51 -2.54
C PRO A 689 -14.20 -21.58 -3.71
N ARG A 690 -14.72 -21.33 -4.92
CA ARG A 690 -13.93 -21.27 -6.15
C ARG A 690 -13.27 -19.91 -6.20
N HIS A 691 -11.94 -19.86 -6.15
CA HIS A 691 -11.16 -18.67 -6.48
C HIS A 691 -11.74 -17.98 -7.73
N GLN A 692 -12.18 -16.73 -7.61
CA GLN A 692 -12.85 -16.02 -8.70
C GLN A 692 -11.80 -15.54 -9.71
N LEU A 693 -11.53 -16.38 -10.70
CA LEU A 693 -10.69 -16.06 -11.85
C LEU A 693 -11.56 -15.56 -13.02
N GLY A 694 -11.10 -14.52 -13.70
CA GLY A 694 -11.64 -14.02 -14.96
C GLY A 694 -10.87 -14.51 -16.18
N ILE A 695 -11.54 -14.55 -17.34
CA ILE A 695 -10.94 -14.92 -18.63
C ILE A 695 -10.91 -13.66 -19.51
N PRO A 696 -9.74 -13.14 -19.91
CA PRO A 696 -9.66 -12.03 -20.84
C PRO A 696 -10.25 -12.42 -22.21
N THR A 697 -11.07 -11.55 -22.78
CA THR A 697 -11.66 -11.72 -24.11
C THR A 697 -11.47 -10.43 -24.93
N PRO A 698 -11.65 -10.45 -26.26
CA PRO A 698 -11.63 -9.23 -27.07
C PRO A 698 -12.67 -8.17 -26.67
N LEU A 699 -13.63 -8.53 -25.82
CA LEU A 699 -14.75 -7.70 -25.41
C LEU A 699 -14.68 -7.25 -23.94
N GLY A 700 -13.73 -7.76 -23.16
CA GLY A 700 -13.64 -7.49 -21.73
C GLY A 700 -13.19 -8.70 -20.91
N LEU A 701 -13.06 -8.53 -19.60
CA LEU A 701 -12.81 -9.62 -18.66
C LEU A 701 -14.11 -10.36 -18.38
N ARG A 702 -14.15 -11.64 -18.76
CA ARG A 702 -15.28 -12.51 -18.47
C ARG A 702 -15.14 -13.11 -17.08
N VAL A 703 -16.02 -12.73 -16.15
CA VAL A 703 -16.00 -13.15 -14.73
C VAL A 703 -17.34 -13.73 -14.30
N ARG A 704 -17.32 -14.53 -13.23
CA ARG A 704 -18.53 -14.93 -12.51
C ARG A 704 -18.48 -14.29 -11.12
N LEU A 705 -19.33 -13.31 -10.90
CA LEU A 705 -19.37 -12.49 -9.68
C LEU A 705 -20.83 -12.27 -9.25
N PRO A 706 -21.09 -12.19 -7.95
CA PRO A 706 -22.38 -11.71 -7.47
C PRO A 706 -22.55 -10.22 -7.82
N GLY A 707 -23.81 -9.78 -7.83
CA GLY A 707 -24.12 -8.38 -8.13
C GLY A 707 -25.59 -8.05 -7.97
N PHE A 708 -25.90 -6.77 -8.17
CA PHE A 708 -27.24 -6.19 -8.15
C PHE A 708 -27.53 -5.51 -9.48
N LEU A 709 -28.69 -5.77 -10.08
CA LEU A 709 -29.26 -4.92 -11.12
C LEU A 709 -30.04 -3.80 -10.43
N LEU A 710 -29.77 -2.55 -10.82
CA LEU A 710 -30.46 -1.39 -10.27
C LEU A 710 -31.63 -1.01 -11.19
N HIS A 711 -32.84 -1.13 -10.66
CA HIS A 711 -34.07 -0.72 -11.34
C HIS A 711 -34.50 0.63 -10.82
N VAL A 712 -34.76 1.54 -11.75
CA VAL A 712 -35.23 2.89 -11.45
C VAL A 712 -36.67 3.03 -11.91
N SER A 713 -37.53 3.50 -11.01
CA SER A 713 -38.93 3.77 -11.32
C SER A 713 -39.36 5.13 -10.77
N PRO A 714 -40.23 5.87 -11.48
CA PRO A 714 -40.79 7.09 -10.92
C PRO A 714 -41.62 6.77 -9.67
N LEU A 715 -41.72 7.73 -8.74
CA LEU A 715 -42.50 7.55 -7.51
C LEU A 715 -43.98 7.20 -7.78
N LEU A 716 -44.54 7.78 -8.85
CA LEU A 716 -45.87 7.49 -9.36
C LEU A 716 -45.79 7.21 -10.88
N PRO A 717 -46.61 6.30 -11.45
CA PRO A 717 -46.46 5.83 -12.83
C PRO A 717 -46.51 6.90 -13.93
N HIS A 718 -47.12 8.05 -13.66
CA HIS A 718 -47.32 9.14 -14.62
C HIS A 718 -46.29 10.27 -14.50
N MET A 719 -45.35 10.18 -13.54
CA MET A 719 -44.37 11.24 -13.29
C MET A 719 -43.02 10.97 -13.98
N PRO A 720 -42.24 12.03 -14.29
CA PRO A 720 -40.84 11.88 -14.65
C PRO A 720 -39.98 11.45 -13.44
N LEU A 721 -38.76 10.98 -13.68
CA LEU A 721 -37.81 10.58 -12.61
C LEU A 721 -37.32 11.76 -11.74
N GLN A 722 -37.49 12.99 -12.21
CA GLN A 722 -37.18 14.21 -11.46
C GLN A 722 -38.36 15.18 -11.49
N PRO A 723 -39.41 14.91 -10.69
CA PRO A 723 -40.64 15.70 -10.73
C PRO A 723 -40.51 17.09 -10.08
N TRP A 724 -39.39 17.39 -9.41
CA TRP A 724 -39.20 18.60 -8.61
C TRP A 724 -37.94 19.40 -8.98
N GLU A 725 -37.57 19.39 -10.26
CA GLU A 725 -36.41 20.14 -10.75
C GLU A 725 -36.51 21.64 -10.37
N GLY A 726 -35.43 22.20 -9.82
CA GLY A 726 -35.38 23.60 -9.38
C GLY A 726 -35.89 23.87 -7.95
N THR A 727 -36.51 22.89 -7.26
CA THR A 727 -36.93 23.05 -5.84
C THR A 727 -35.77 23.06 -4.85
N PHE A 728 -34.61 22.60 -5.28
CA PHE A 728 -33.39 22.58 -4.49
C PHE A 728 -32.16 22.68 -5.40
N ASN A 729 -31.12 23.39 -4.96
CA ASN A 729 -29.82 23.40 -5.65
C ASN A 729 -29.07 22.11 -5.29
N PRO A 730 -28.56 21.32 -6.24
CA PRO A 730 -27.97 20.02 -5.93
C PRO A 730 -26.84 20.17 -4.90
N PRO A 731 -27.00 19.68 -3.65
CA PRO A 731 -25.93 19.62 -2.67
C PRO A 731 -25.05 18.40 -2.98
N SER A 732 -23.95 18.23 -2.25
CA SER A 732 -23.14 17.02 -2.34
C SER A 732 -24.01 15.78 -2.12
N GLU A 733 -24.05 14.91 -3.11
CA GLU A 733 -24.66 13.59 -2.98
C GLU A 733 -23.67 12.69 -2.25
N ASP A 734 -23.82 12.59 -0.93
CA ASP A 734 -22.91 11.80 -0.11
C ASP A 734 -23.20 10.29 -0.25
N PHE A 735 -24.47 9.91 -0.47
CA PHE A 735 -24.89 8.53 -0.76
C PHE A 735 -26.29 8.45 -1.41
N VAL A 736 -26.66 7.27 -1.92
CA VAL A 736 -28.01 6.96 -2.45
C VAL A 736 -28.62 5.83 -1.64
N PHE A 737 -29.91 5.95 -1.30
CA PHE A 737 -30.68 4.87 -0.71
C PHE A 737 -31.18 3.92 -1.80
N VAL A 738 -30.92 2.64 -1.63
CA VAL A 738 -31.37 1.59 -2.55
C VAL A 738 -32.14 0.53 -1.76
N ARG A 739 -33.36 0.22 -2.18
CA ARG A 739 -34.16 -0.81 -1.53
C ARG A 739 -33.78 -2.19 -2.07
N GLN A 740 -33.60 -3.18 -1.19
CA GLN A 740 -33.41 -4.57 -1.59
C GLN A 740 -34.62 -5.41 -1.14
N PRO A 741 -35.66 -5.56 -1.98
CA PRO A 741 -36.95 -6.13 -1.57
C PRO A 741 -36.84 -7.57 -1.09
N ALA A 742 -36.01 -8.39 -1.72
CA ALA A 742 -35.82 -9.80 -1.37
C ALA A 742 -35.33 -10.00 0.06
N ALA A 743 -34.53 -9.07 0.59
CA ALA A 743 -33.99 -9.10 1.94
C ALA A 743 -34.77 -8.19 2.92
N GLY A 744 -35.71 -7.37 2.42
CA GLY A 744 -36.46 -6.43 3.24
C GLY A 744 -35.61 -5.33 3.88
N GLN A 745 -34.47 -4.97 3.28
CA GLN A 745 -33.51 -4.01 3.84
C GLN A 745 -33.21 -2.83 2.91
N TRP A 746 -32.63 -1.78 3.50
CA TRP A 746 -32.10 -0.62 2.79
C TRP A 746 -30.58 -0.70 2.69
N LEU A 747 -30.07 -0.39 1.51
CA LEU A 747 -28.64 -0.25 1.25
C LEU A 747 -28.30 1.22 1.08
N ARG A 748 -27.09 1.61 1.48
CA ARG A 748 -26.51 2.90 1.12
C ARG A 748 -25.40 2.68 0.10
N VAL A 749 -25.45 3.42 -0.99
CA VAL A 749 -24.42 3.41 -2.04
C VAL A 749 -23.69 4.75 -2.03
N MET A 750 -22.39 4.73 -1.78
CA MET A 750 -21.54 5.93 -1.67
C MET A 750 -20.49 5.94 -2.77
N ASP A 751 -20.19 7.10 -3.32
CA ASP A 751 -19.11 7.25 -4.29
C ASP A 751 -17.77 7.18 -3.54
N LEU A 752 -16.89 6.25 -3.93
CA LEU A 752 -15.61 6.04 -3.23
C LEU A 752 -14.72 7.30 -3.27
N HIS A 753 -14.76 8.07 -4.35
CA HIS A 753 -13.97 9.29 -4.50
C HIS A 753 -14.52 10.41 -3.60
N ARG A 754 -15.85 10.59 -3.55
CA ARG A 754 -16.47 11.61 -2.68
C ARG A 754 -16.28 11.27 -1.19
N ALA A 755 -16.47 10.02 -0.80
CA ALA A 755 -16.32 9.56 0.59
C ALA A 755 -14.90 9.80 1.15
N ARG A 756 -13.87 9.72 0.30
CA ARG A 756 -12.47 9.98 0.71
C ARG A 756 -12.16 11.46 0.94
N ARG A 757 -12.86 12.38 0.26
CA ARG A 757 -12.68 13.83 0.44
C ARG A 757 -13.38 14.36 1.69
N SER A 758 -14.56 13.86 2.03
CA SER A 758 -15.29 14.29 3.25
C SER A 758 -14.53 13.98 4.55
N GLY A 759 -13.60 13.00 4.55
CA GLY A 759 -12.70 12.74 5.67
C GLY A 759 -11.48 13.69 5.76
N LEU A 760 -11.21 14.47 4.71
CA LEU A 760 -10.08 15.41 4.59
C LEU A 760 -10.51 16.88 4.69
N GLU A 761 -11.80 17.20 4.56
CA GLU A 761 -12.36 18.56 4.52
C GLU A 761 -12.36 19.31 5.87
N VAL A 762 -11.89 18.73 6.97
CA VAL A 762 -11.88 19.42 8.27
C VAL A 762 -10.87 20.59 8.33
N ASP A 763 -9.87 20.67 7.44
CA ASP A 763 -8.77 21.65 7.58
C ASP A 763 -8.32 22.37 6.28
N GLU A 764 -9.17 22.49 5.26
CA GLU A 764 -8.80 23.15 3.99
C GLU A 764 -8.76 24.69 4.02
N LYS A 765 -9.08 25.35 5.14
CA LYS A 765 -9.10 26.83 5.18
C LYS A 765 -7.72 27.52 5.15
N ASN A 766 -6.59 26.78 5.14
CA ASN A 766 -5.25 27.36 5.29
C ASN A 766 -4.16 26.78 4.35
N SER A 767 -4.40 26.68 3.04
CA SER A 767 -3.31 26.44 2.08
C SER A 767 -3.24 27.54 1.00
N PRO A 768 -2.06 28.15 0.76
CA PRO A 768 -1.88 29.08 -0.35
C PRO A 768 -1.91 28.34 -1.68
N GLU A 769 -2.46 29.01 -2.70
CA GLU A 769 -2.56 28.55 -4.08
C GLU A 769 -1.18 28.17 -4.64
N ASP A 770 -0.85 26.87 -4.64
CA ASP A 770 0.33 26.34 -5.31
C ASP A 770 0.10 26.34 -6.83
N GLY A 771 0.85 27.20 -7.52
CA GLY A 771 0.83 27.36 -8.97
C GLY A 771 1.35 26.14 -9.71
N ALA A 772 0.44 25.32 -10.23
CA ALA A 772 0.65 24.53 -11.45
C ALA A 772 -0.72 24.32 -12.10
N SER A 773 -0.85 24.68 -13.38
CA SER A 773 -2.07 24.52 -14.18
C SER A 773 -2.36 23.06 -14.50
N ALA A 774 -2.71 22.26 -13.49
CA ALA A 774 -3.46 21.04 -13.68
C ALA A 774 -4.91 21.40 -13.37
N THR A 775 -5.74 21.50 -14.40
CA THR A 775 -7.20 21.50 -14.22
C THR A 775 -7.54 20.34 -13.28
N PRO A 776 -8.21 20.58 -12.13
CA PRO A 776 -8.60 19.47 -11.28
C PRO A 776 -9.39 18.48 -12.14
N PRO A 777 -9.14 17.16 -12.02
CA PRO A 777 -9.89 16.16 -12.77
C PRO A 777 -11.39 16.44 -12.59
N SER A 778 -12.13 16.47 -13.70
CA SER A 778 -13.57 16.69 -13.66
C SER A 778 -14.19 15.72 -12.68
N GLN A 779 -14.86 16.21 -11.62
CA GLN A 779 -15.53 15.34 -10.67
C GLN A 779 -16.47 14.40 -11.44
N PRO A 780 -16.53 13.11 -11.08
CA PRO A 780 -17.52 12.25 -11.67
C PRO A 780 -18.91 12.83 -11.38
N PRO A 781 -19.85 12.74 -12.34
CA PRO A 781 -21.20 13.23 -12.15
C PRO A 781 -21.82 12.59 -10.90
N PRO A 782 -22.83 13.20 -10.27
CA PRO A 782 -23.61 12.58 -9.19
C PRO A 782 -23.94 11.11 -9.48
N LEU A 783 -23.88 10.22 -8.48
CA LEU A 783 -24.25 8.80 -8.60
C LEU A 783 -25.65 8.64 -9.22
N ASN A 784 -26.59 9.48 -8.81
CA ASN A 784 -27.93 9.50 -9.35
C ASN A 784 -27.99 9.79 -10.86
N GLU A 785 -27.02 10.48 -11.47
CA GLU A 785 -26.97 10.60 -12.94
C GLU A 785 -26.69 9.25 -13.60
N SER A 786 -25.74 8.49 -13.08
CA SER A 786 -25.41 7.15 -13.58
C SER A 786 -26.52 6.13 -13.32
N ILE A 787 -27.20 6.20 -12.18
CA ILE A 787 -28.31 5.29 -11.84
C ILE A 787 -29.51 5.53 -12.76
N ARG A 788 -29.84 6.80 -13.03
CA ARG A 788 -30.97 7.21 -13.89
C ARG A 788 -30.85 6.78 -15.35
N SER A 789 -29.70 6.27 -15.79
CA SER A 789 -29.56 5.67 -17.12
C SER A 789 -30.51 4.47 -17.32
N GLY A 790 -30.97 3.86 -16.21
CA GLY A 790 -31.79 2.65 -16.22
C GLY A 790 -31.04 1.38 -16.61
N ASN A 791 -29.73 1.47 -16.86
CA ASN A 791 -28.86 0.39 -17.32
C ASN A 791 -27.73 0.13 -16.32
N CYS A 792 -27.96 0.33 -15.02
CA CYS A 792 -26.91 0.26 -14.02
C CYS A 792 -26.91 -1.08 -13.26
N ALA A 793 -25.70 -1.59 -12.97
CA ALA A 793 -25.51 -2.71 -12.08
C ALA A 793 -24.32 -2.47 -11.12
N ILE A 794 -24.29 -3.22 -10.03
CA ILE A 794 -23.20 -3.22 -9.05
C ILE A 794 -22.68 -4.65 -8.90
N LEU A 795 -21.37 -4.84 -9.12
CA LEU A 795 -20.67 -6.11 -8.89
C LEU A 795 -19.86 -5.97 -7.60
N TYR A 796 -19.66 -7.06 -6.87
CA TYR A 796 -18.82 -7.06 -5.67
C TYR A 796 -18.07 -8.38 -5.50
N ASP A 797 -16.95 -8.30 -4.79
CA ASP A 797 -16.19 -9.47 -4.36
C ASP A 797 -16.78 -9.97 -3.04
N PRO A 798 -17.32 -11.21 -2.97
CA PRO A 798 -17.89 -11.74 -1.73
C PRO A 798 -16.86 -11.90 -0.61
N ASP A 799 -15.57 -12.00 -0.95
CA ASP A 799 -14.48 -12.21 0.01
C ASP A 799 -13.91 -10.89 0.54
N ALA A 800 -14.33 -9.74 -0.01
CA ALA A 800 -13.77 -8.42 0.31
C ALA A 800 -14.50 -7.64 1.42
N ALA A 801 -15.47 -8.24 2.11
CA ALA A 801 -16.26 -7.55 3.14
C ALA A 801 -15.42 -7.14 4.36
N HIS A 802 -15.17 -5.84 4.54
CA HIS A 802 -14.46 -5.31 5.70
C HIS A 802 -15.43 -4.53 6.58
N GLY A 803 -15.69 -5.03 7.79
CA GLY A 803 -16.49 -4.30 8.79
C GLY A 803 -17.95 -4.02 8.39
N GLY A 804 -18.52 -4.77 7.46
CA GLY A 804 -19.90 -4.60 6.96
C GLY A 804 -20.06 -3.65 5.77
N ILE A 805 -18.96 -3.03 5.30
CA ILE A 805 -18.94 -2.20 4.08
C ILE A 805 -18.30 -3.01 2.94
N LEU A 806 -18.99 -3.06 1.80
CA LEU A 806 -18.53 -3.71 0.57
C LEU A 806 -17.89 -2.69 -0.38
N TYR A 807 -16.72 -3.02 -0.91
CA TYR A 807 -16.08 -2.29 -2.00
C TYR A 807 -16.55 -2.88 -3.33
N CYS A 808 -17.30 -2.10 -4.10
CA CYS A 808 -18.03 -2.60 -5.26
C CYS A 808 -17.66 -1.85 -6.54
N LEU A 809 -17.87 -2.50 -7.68
CA LEU A 809 -17.74 -1.92 -9.01
C LEU A 809 -19.14 -1.61 -9.57
N MET A 810 -19.41 -0.32 -9.80
CA MET A 810 -20.59 0.12 -10.54
C MET A 810 -20.31 0.05 -12.04
N VAL A 811 -21.26 -0.51 -12.80
CA VAL A 811 -21.15 -0.74 -14.24
C VAL A 811 -22.41 -0.32 -14.98
N GLN A 812 -22.27 -0.01 -16.26
CA GLN A 812 -23.36 0.28 -17.19
C GLN A 812 -23.54 -0.87 -18.18
N LEU A 813 -24.75 -1.40 -18.35
CA LEU A 813 -25.08 -2.41 -19.34
C LEU A 813 -24.95 -1.85 -20.76
N GLU A 814 -24.43 -2.64 -21.69
CA GLU A 814 -24.35 -2.25 -23.09
C GLU A 814 -25.75 -2.22 -23.76
N PRO A 815 -25.96 -1.36 -24.78
CA PRO A 815 -27.25 -1.27 -25.48
C PRO A 815 -27.74 -2.62 -26.02
N GLY A 816 -29.00 -2.95 -25.76
CA GLY A 816 -29.62 -4.20 -26.21
C GLY A 816 -29.44 -5.40 -25.27
N GLN A 817 -28.71 -5.23 -24.15
CA GLN A 817 -28.71 -6.18 -23.04
C GLN A 817 -29.94 -5.89 -22.15
N GLY A 818 -31.02 -6.65 -22.33
CA GLY A 818 -32.22 -6.51 -21.50
C GLY A 818 -32.08 -7.20 -20.12
N PRO A 819 -32.73 -6.71 -19.05
CA PRO A 819 -32.70 -7.33 -17.72
C PRO A 819 -33.42 -8.70 -17.65
N SER A 820 -34.09 -9.12 -18.71
CA SER A 820 -35.04 -10.24 -18.72
C SER A 820 -34.49 -11.58 -19.22
N GLY A 821 -33.19 -11.85 -19.08
CA GLY A 821 -32.61 -13.14 -19.46
C GLY A 821 -31.42 -13.56 -18.60
N ALA A 822 -31.53 -14.72 -17.93
CA ALA A 822 -30.40 -15.40 -17.32
C ALA A 822 -29.37 -15.74 -18.41
N GLY A 823 -28.29 -14.96 -18.48
CA GLY A 823 -27.31 -15.03 -19.56
C GLY A 823 -26.08 -14.16 -19.29
N GLU A 824 -25.06 -14.30 -20.13
CA GLU A 824 -23.84 -13.48 -20.07
C GLU A 824 -24.16 -12.01 -20.38
N LEU A 825 -23.88 -11.10 -19.44
CA LEU A 825 -24.14 -9.66 -19.58
C LEU A 825 -22.87 -8.91 -19.94
N ARG A 826 -22.96 -8.04 -20.96
CA ARG A 826 -21.88 -7.11 -21.31
C ARG A 826 -22.08 -5.78 -20.63
N VAL A 827 -21.02 -5.32 -19.96
CA VAL A 827 -21.06 -4.11 -19.16
C VAL A 827 -19.78 -3.31 -19.34
N ARG A 828 -19.89 -1.99 -19.19
CA ARG A 828 -18.74 -1.09 -19.11
C ARG A 828 -18.55 -0.59 -17.71
N ARG A 829 -17.30 -0.51 -17.28
CA ARG A 829 -16.92 0.12 -16.03
C ARG A 829 -17.39 1.58 -15.97
N ASP A 830 -18.07 1.94 -14.87
CA ASP A 830 -18.41 3.33 -14.54
C ASP A 830 -17.46 3.87 -13.46
N ARG A 831 -17.57 3.33 -12.23
CA ARG A 831 -16.77 3.78 -11.07
C ARG A 831 -16.78 2.80 -9.91
N MET A 832 -15.94 3.04 -8.90
CA MET A 832 -15.96 2.33 -7.64
C MET A 832 -16.96 2.96 -6.67
N VAL A 833 -17.72 2.14 -5.95
CA VAL A 833 -18.69 2.57 -4.93
C VAL A 833 -18.52 1.75 -3.65
N LEU A 834 -18.90 2.33 -2.51
CA LEU A 834 -19.04 1.61 -1.25
C LEU A 834 -20.52 1.27 -1.05
N VAL A 835 -20.80 0.05 -0.61
CA VAL A 835 -22.17 -0.40 -0.31
C VAL A 835 -22.22 -0.95 1.10
N ASP A 836 -23.12 -0.44 1.92
CA ASP A 836 -23.41 -1.03 3.23
C ASP A 836 -24.91 -1.20 3.47
N VAL A 837 -25.23 -2.03 4.47
CA VAL A 837 -26.59 -2.18 4.96
C VAL A 837 -26.88 -1.02 5.90
N ALA A 838 -27.95 -0.27 5.61
CA ALA A 838 -28.38 0.85 6.43
C ALA A 838 -28.67 0.39 7.87
N SER A 839 -28.13 1.11 8.86
CA SER A 839 -28.48 0.90 10.27
C SER A 839 -29.98 1.13 10.50
N ALA A 840 -30.50 0.68 11.64
CA ALA A 840 -31.91 0.90 11.99
C ALA A 840 -32.34 2.38 11.90
N GLY A 841 -31.45 3.31 12.29
CA GLY A 841 -31.69 4.75 12.15
C GLY A 841 -31.78 5.19 10.68
N TYR A 842 -30.81 4.82 9.85
CA TYR A 842 -30.82 5.15 8.42
C TYR A 842 -31.99 4.50 7.67
N ALA A 843 -32.39 3.28 8.03
CA ALA A 843 -33.55 2.61 7.45
C ALA A 843 -34.87 3.33 7.79
N LEU A 844 -35.02 3.79 9.05
CA LEU A 844 -36.17 4.61 9.45
C LEU A 844 -36.22 5.94 8.70
N LEU A 845 -35.06 6.58 8.51
CA LEU A 845 -34.94 7.80 7.69
C LEU A 845 -35.40 7.54 6.26
N ALA A 846 -34.91 6.45 5.63
CA ALA A 846 -35.25 6.09 4.27
C ALA A 846 -36.77 5.88 4.08
N GLU A 847 -37.39 5.06 4.93
CA GLU A 847 -38.83 4.79 4.85
C GLU A 847 -39.67 6.07 5.08
N THR A 848 -39.28 6.89 6.06
CA THR A 848 -40.00 8.13 6.37
C THR A 848 -39.91 9.15 5.22
N LEU A 849 -38.69 9.39 4.72
CA LEU A 849 -38.46 10.33 3.63
C LEU A 849 -39.14 9.86 2.33
N ARG A 850 -39.12 8.55 2.04
CA ARG A 850 -39.85 7.98 0.90
C ARG A 850 -41.36 8.16 1.05
N GLY A 851 -41.91 7.93 2.24
CA GLY A 851 -43.34 8.15 2.52
C GLY A 851 -43.74 9.61 2.26
N LEU A 852 -42.97 10.56 2.78
CA LEU A 852 -43.17 11.99 2.54
C LEU A 852 -43.02 12.35 1.05
N ALA A 853 -42.05 11.74 0.35
CA ALA A 853 -41.88 11.94 -1.10
C ALA A 853 -43.13 11.53 -1.88
N LEU A 854 -43.77 10.40 -1.53
CA LEU A 854 -45.01 9.94 -2.15
C LEU A 854 -46.19 10.89 -1.87
N GLU A 855 -46.28 11.43 -0.65
CA GLU A 855 -47.31 12.43 -0.30
C GLU A 855 -47.13 13.74 -1.08
N VAL A 856 -45.89 14.23 -1.17
CA VAL A 856 -45.56 15.42 -1.98
C VAL A 856 -45.86 15.15 -3.46
N ALA A 857 -45.51 13.97 -3.97
CA ALA A 857 -45.75 13.57 -5.35
C ALA A 857 -47.24 13.56 -5.70
N ALA A 858 -48.09 13.11 -4.79
CA ALA A 858 -49.55 13.09 -4.96
C ALA A 858 -50.21 14.47 -4.75
N HIS A 859 -49.47 15.47 -4.25
CA HIS A 859 -50.02 16.80 -3.97
C HIS A 859 -50.25 17.61 -5.24
N GLU A 860 -51.34 18.39 -5.29
CA GLU A 860 -51.68 19.29 -6.40
C GLU A 860 -50.59 20.32 -6.76
N ALA A 861 -49.68 20.59 -5.83
CA ALA A 861 -48.56 21.51 -6.03
C ALA A 861 -47.51 20.90 -6.99
N THR A 862 -47.28 19.59 -6.89
CA THR A 862 -46.41 18.86 -7.81
C THR A 862 -47.02 18.80 -9.21
N GLY A 863 -48.33 18.54 -9.32
CA GLY A 863 -49.04 18.57 -10.61
C GLY A 863 -48.91 19.93 -11.30
N ARG A 864 -49.15 21.03 -10.56
CA ARG A 864 -48.95 22.40 -11.06
C ARG A 864 -47.52 22.67 -11.52
N LEU A 865 -46.50 22.18 -10.78
CA LEU A 865 -45.10 22.33 -11.20
C LEU A 865 -44.82 21.60 -12.52
N LEU A 866 -45.32 20.36 -12.68
CA LEU A 866 -45.14 19.59 -13.90
C LEU A 866 -45.82 20.24 -15.11
N GLU A 867 -47.04 20.77 -14.96
CA GLU A 867 -47.74 21.51 -16.02
C GLU A 867 -46.95 22.75 -16.48
N VAL A 868 -46.38 23.49 -15.53
CA VAL A 868 -45.55 24.67 -15.83
C VAL A 868 -44.19 24.29 -16.43
N MET A 869 -43.67 23.09 -16.14
CA MET A 869 -42.44 22.58 -16.75
C MET A 869 -42.62 22.10 -18.19
N GLU A 870 -43.82 21.63 -18.56
CA GLU A 870 -44.14 21.19 -19.93
C GLU A 870 -44.56 22.36 -20.86
N GLY A 871 -45.00 23.49 -20.30
CA GLY A 871 -45.38 24.70 -21.04
C GLY A 871 -44.25 25.71 -21.26
N ASP A 872 -44.40 26.58 -22.27
CA ASP A 872 -43.52 27.73 -22.49
C ASP A 872 -44.03 28.94 -21.67
N VAL A 873 -43.74 28.93 -20.36
CA VAL A 873 -44.34 29.84 -19.35
C VAL A 873 -43.30 30.79 -18.74
N ASP A 874 -43.74 31.97 -18.28
CA ASP A 874 -42.88 33.02 -17.72
C ASP A 874 -42.15 32.56 -16.44
N GLY A 875 -40.94 33.07 -16.21
CA GLY A 875 -40.03 32.63 -15.15
C GLY A 875 -40.56 32.86 -13.73
N GLU A 876 -41.43 33.85 -13.52
CA GLU A 876 -42.07 34.10 -12.22
C GLU A 876 -43.13 33.04 -11.87
N GLU A 877 -43.86 32.52 -12.87
CA GLU A 877 -44.87 31.47 -12.66
C GLU A 877 -44.19 30.14 -12.27
N ARG A 878 -43.07 29.81 -12.94
CA ARG A 878 -42.21 28.67 -12.59
C ARG A 878 -41.65 28.78 -11.17
N LYS A 879 -41.20 29.98 -10.78
CA LYS A 879 -40.68 30.23 -9.42
C LYS A 879 -41.78 30.09 -8.36
N GLY A 880 -42.99 30.56 -8.65
CA GLY A 880 -44.16 30.38 -7.79
C GLY A 880 -44.55 28.91 -7.59
N ALA A 881 -44.55 28.12 -8.66
CA ALA A 881 -44.81 26.68 -8.58
C ALA A 881 -43.74 25.94 -7.76
N VAL A 882 -42.47 26.28 -7.96
CA VAL A 882 -41.34 25.75 -7.18
C VAL A 882 -41.48 26.04 -5.68
N GLU A 883 -41.76 27.29 -5.30
CA GLU A 883 -41.95 27.65 -3.89
C GLU A 883 -43.20 26.99 -3.28
N GLY A 884 -44.25 26.77 -4.08
CA GLY A 884 -45.42 25.99 -3.68
C GLY A 884 -45.05 24.58 -3.24
N VAL A 885 -44.26 23.86 -4.05
CA VAL A 885 -43.77 22.50 -3.70
C VAL A 885 -42.86 22.53 -2.47
N ARG A 886 -41.94 23.49 -2.36
CA ARG A 886 -41.08 23.64 -1.16
C ARG A 886 -41.90 23.90 0.11
N GLY A 887 -42.98 24.66 0.01
CA GLY A 887 -43.91 24.91 1.10
C GLY A 887 -44.55 23.62 1.62
N VAL A 888 -45.05 22.78 0.71
CA VAL A 888 -45.63 21.46 1.05
C VAL A 888 -44.59 20.55 1.71
N MET A 889 -43.38 20.47 1.15
CA MET A 889 -42.30 19.65 1.73
C MET A 889 -41.96 20.09 3.17
N LYS A 890 -41.85 21.40 3.42
CA LYS A 890 -41.59 21.95 4.76
C LYS A 890 -42.71 21.66 5.75
N GLU A 891 -43.96 21.82 5.31
CA GLU A 891 -45.14 21.58 6.15
C GLU A 891 -45.23 20.12 6.58
N LEU A 892 -45.12 19.19 5.62
CA LEU A 892 -45.17 17.75 5.88
C LEU A 892 -44.01 17.31 6.78
N MET A 893 -42.80 17.81 6.53
CA MET A 893 -41.65 17.53 7.39
C MET A 893 -41.86 18.02 8.82
N GLY A 894 -42.32 19.28 8.98
CA GLY A 894 -42.60 19.84 10.30
C GLY A 894 -43.66 19.05 11.07
N LYS A 895 -44.73 18.63 10.41
CA LYS A 895 -45.76 17.74 10.98
C LYS A 895 -45.16 16.41 11.42
N LYS A 896 -44.36 15.76 10.57
CA LYS A 896 -43.73 14.46 10.84
C LYS A 896 -42.77 14.54 12.04
N CYS A 897 -41.92 15.56 12.09
CA CYS A 897 -41.01 15.79 13.21
C CYS A 897 -41.77 16.02 14.53
N ALA A 898 -42.91 16.71 14.50
CA ALA A 898 -43.72 16.94 15.69
C ALA A 898 -44.50 15.69 16.15
N SER A 899 -44.91 14.83 15.22
CA SER A 899 -45.71 13.63 15.52
C SER A 899 -44.88 12.40 15.87
N GLU A 900 -43.64 12.29 15.38
CA GLU A 900 -42.80 11.10 15.52
C GLU A 900 -41.42 11.40 16.12
N PRO A 901 -41.30 11.36 17.46
CA PRO A 901 -40.05 11.61 18.17
C PRO A 901 -38.92 10.65 17.76
N ALA A 902 -39.25 9.41 17.37
CA ALA A 902 -38.28 8.43 16.91
C ALA A 902 -37.58 8.86 15.60
N PHE A 903 -38.30 9.54 14.70
CA PHE A 903 -37.71 10.07 13.47
C PHE A 903 -36.77 11.24 13.77
N ALA A 904 -37.18 12.16 14.65
CA ALA A 904 -36.34 13.27 15.09
C ALA A 904 -35.04 12.76 15.74
N GLN A 905 -35.13 11.76 16.62
CA GLN A 905 -33.97 11.12 17.23
C GLN A 905 -33.06 10.47 16.16
N ALA A 906 -33.63 9.74 15.21
CA ALA A 906 -32.85 9.09 14.16
C ALA A 906 -32.12 10.11 13.26
N VAL A 907 -32.71 11.29 13.00
CA VAL A 907 -32.03 12.39 12.28
C VAL A 907 -30.86 12.92 13.10
N SER A 908 -31.05 13.14 14.41
CA SER A 908 -29.98 13.56 15.30
C SER A 908 -28.81 12.56 15.32
N ASP A 909 -29.12 11.27 15.40
CA ASP A 909 -28.12 10.20 15.50
C ASP A 909 -27.38 9.95 14.17
N CYS A 910 -28.08 10.07 13.04
CA CYS A 910 -27.52 9.71 11.73
C CYS A 910 -26.94 10.89 10.95
N ILE A 911 -27.54 12.08 11.08
CA ILE A 911 -27.22 13.25 10.27
C ILE A 911 -26.61 14.37 11.11
N GLY A 912 -27.18 14.64 12.29
CA GLY A 912 -26.67 15.64 13.24
C GLY A 912 -27.77 16.38 14.00
N PHE A 913 -27.40 16.92 15.16
CA PHE A 913 -28.32 17.56 16.10
C PHE A 913 -28.97 18.84 15.53
N GLY A 914 -30.29 18.96 15.65
CA GLY A 914 -31.03 20.18 15.28
C GLY A 914 -31.30 20.34 13.79
N LEU A 915 -31.13 19.28 13.00
CA LEU A 915 -31.30 19.30 11.53
C LEU A 915 -32.67 18.79 11.06
N GLU A 916 -33.56 18.41 11.97
CA GLU A 916 -34.82 17.73 11.69
C GLU A 916 -35.72 18.58 10.78
N GLN A 917 -35.83 19.88 11.08
CA GLN A 917 -36.64 20.82 10.29
C GLN A 917 -36.03 21.17 8.92
N PHE A 918 -34.78 20.77 8.64
CA PHE A 918 -34.12 20.98 7.35
C PHE A 918 -34.16 19.73 6.46
N MET A 919 -34.62 18.59 6.99
CA MET A 919 -34.68 17.33 6.25
C MET A 919 -35.64 17.35 5.05
N TRP A 920 -36.56 18.32 4.96
CA TRP A 920 -37.43 18.47 3.78
C TRP A 920 -36.63 18.66 2.50
N ALA A 921 -35.43 19.27 2.58
CA ALA A 921 -34.51 19.43 1.47
C ALA A 921 -33.94 18.11 0.95
N GLN A 922 -33.91 17.07 1.78
CA GLN A 922 -33.41 15.74 1.41
C GLN A 922 -34.45 14.94 0.60
N ILE A 923 -35.73 15.32 0.64
CA ILE A 923 -36.79 14.64 -0.11
C ILE A 923 -36.49 14.64 -1.62
N PRO A 924 -36.31 15.80 -2.29
CA PRO A 924 -36.02 15.82 -3.73
C PRO A 924 -34.64 15.26 -4.09
N VAL A 925 -33.68 15.29 -3.14
CA VAL A 925 -32.31 14.80 -3.35
C VAL A 925 -32.23 13.27 -3.27
N ARG A 926 -32.92 12.66 -2.31
CA ARG A 926 -32.78 11.23 -1.98
C ARG A 926 -33.90 10.36 -2.55
N PHE A 927 -35.08 10.92 -2.80
CA PHE A 927 -36.27 10.18 -3.20
C PHE A 927 -37.07 10.94 -4.27
N SER A 928 -36.43 11.44 -5.33
CA SER A 928 -37.13 11.91 -6.54
C SER A 928 -37.69 10.76 -7.38
N HIS A 929 -37.12 9.56 -7.22
CA HIS A 929 -37.51 8.31 -7.83
C HIS A 929 -37.16 7.16 -6.88
N ASP A 930 -37.74 5.98 -7.12
CA ASP A 930 -37.40 4.76 -6.40
C ASP A 930 -36.23 4.04 -7.10
N VAL A 931 -35.28 3.55 -6.30
CA VAL A 931 -34.18 2.70 -6.76
C VAL A 931 -34.26 1.36 -6.03
N VAL A 932 -34.36 0.28 -6.81
CA VAL A 932 -34.51 -1.08 -6.31
C VAL A 932 -33.33 -1.94 -6.79
N ALA A 933 -32.66 -2.61 -5.86
CA ALA A 933 -31.64 -3.61 -6.16
C ALA A 933 -32.27 -4.99 -6.31
N GLU A 934 -32.24 -5.55 -7.52
CA GLU A 934 -32.52 -6.95 -7.78
C GLU A 934 -31.23 -7.76 -7.70
N VAL A 935 -31.23 -8.82 -6.89
CA VAL A 935 -30.06 -9.69 -6.71
C VAL A 935 -29.89 -10.58 -7.94
N CYS A 936 -28.72 -10.54 -8.57
CA CYS A 936 -28.40 -11.46 -9.66
C CYS A 936 -28.21 -12.89 -9.13
N ALA A 937 -28.40 -13.89 -9.99
CA ALA A 937 -28.05 -15.26 -9.66
C ALA A 937 -26.55 -15.38 -9.31
N GLU A 938 -26.18 -16.23 -8.34
CA GLU A 938 -24.78 -16.47 -7.97
C GLU A 938 -23.91 -16.96 -9.14
N THR A 939 -24.54 -17.51 -10.18
CA THR A 939 -23.89 -18.00 -11.39
C THR A 939 -23.76 -16.95 -12.50
N GLN A 940 -24.17 -15.70 -12.25
CA GLN A 940 -24.18 -14.61 -13.23
C GLN A 940 -22.79 -14.39 -13.83
N VAL A 941 -22.75 -14.34 -15.16
CA VAL A 941 -21.53 -14.09 -15.92
C VAL A 941 -21.54 -12.66 -16.43
N TRP A 942 -20.44 -11.95 -16.21
CA TRP A 942 -20.22 -10.58 -16.64
C TRP A 942 -19.04 -10.54 -17.60
N VAL A 943 -19.17 -9.78 -18.69
CA VAL A 943 -18.05 -9.39 -19.54
C VAL A 943 -17.86 -7.90 -19.34
N VAL A 944 -16.83 -7.54 -18.58
CA VAL A 944 -16.56 -6.16 -18.16
C VAL A 944 -15.51 -5.56 -19.07
N ASP A 945 -15.88 -4.55 -19.86
CA ASP A 945 -14.93 -3.64 -20.52
C ASP A 945 -14.50 -2.53 -19.56
#